data_AF-A0A381T2A1-F1
#
_entry.id   AF-A0A381T2A1-F1
#
_cell.length_a   1.000
_cell.length_b   1.000
_cell.length_c   1.000
_cell.angle_alpha   90.00
_cell.angle_beta   90.00
_cell.angle_gamma   90.00
#
_symmetry.space_group_name_H-M   'P 1'
#
loop_
_entity.id
_entity.type
_entity.pdbx_description
1 polymer ?
#
loop_
_entity_poly.entity_id
_entity_poly.type
_entity_poly.pdbx_seq_one_letter_code
_entity_poly.pdbx_strand_id
1 'polypeptide(L)'
;MFVVPLALWFFWVSLKRIHSPFRKILLISLRALTFFLLVFILLQPELEFKKSHILKNRIAVLVDDTKSMSIKTFPSEQSRADFVRQAFETNQGVLESLTNVFQLDYYLISDQIEPTSSLSSGGRYSPKKTNTDFETVFSKLKTRYDGKSLQGVMLFSDGGDLAMPPETISSGLLTLLTNWEGPIHSFQAGTNHMFKDLAIEEIDSADFGFVHQPVRLTVTIGASNMGNRNIPLVLKDGDTILLSRVVEIREGQNRYSVQLEFTPNVLGKHIYSLTVPLFAGESVAINNRKDFQVKVIRDRIRVLHLNGRPSWDSRFLREVLANHPKVDLLSFFILRTLDDDVGSPTSELSLIPFPTNLLFNDYLNSFDLIVFQNFSYKPFIDKGYLTNIKNFVESGGAFVMIGGELSFQGGGYAQTDIEEILPVHLEDKPQPFVDESFDIQLERNPSRHPILQLEKESGANSRVWEKLPELNGINLGLKPRKNANILASFVKGRDKYPVLVTGRAGKGRSLVVATDSLWNWNFRQVGEGGSGRHYHRFWSNLISWLIDEPETRLLKIETHKERYEEGEEVLLRVSVFQLNYNPYVGAKVRLTIKTRSGDMKLATLKTNESGEASHRFIPTEEGFYSIKAETETGKRKLEGKTEFSVFSETAEFQKPRVNETLLRRIAEVSGGNYEVLTKKTDFSKANFKNPKIEIKTSSKYVSLWDNWWVFVLILSFLSLDWFARRKSGLS
;
A
#
# COMPACT_ATOMS: atom_id res chain seq x y z
N MET A 1 82.87 -0.69 -31.83
CA MET A 1 83.29 -2.12 -31.71
C MET A 1 84.77 -2.38 -32.03
N PHE A 2 85.55 -1.41 -32.54
CA PHE A 2 87.00 -1.58 -32.80
C PHE A 2 87.92 -1.27 -31.61
N VAL A 3 87.39 -0.75 -30.50
CA VAL A 3 88.18 -0.34 -29.33
C VAL A 3 88.69 -1.53 -28.53
N VAL A 4 87.88 -2.60 -28.41
CA VAL A 4 88.23 -3.79 -27.61
C VAL A 4 89.39 -4.59 -28.23
N PRO A 5 89.41 -4.89 -29.55
CA PRO A 5 90.56 -5.55 -30.18
C PRO A 5 91.83 -4.70 -30.11
N LEU A 6 91.72 -3.38 -30.29
CA LEU A 6 92.86 -2.47 -30.21
C LEU A 6 93.44 -2.42 -28.78
N ALA A 7 92.57 -2.37 -27.77
CA ALA A 7 92.95 -2.40 -26.36
C ALA A 7 93.60 -3.74 -25.97
N LEU A 8 93.08 -4.88 -26.46
CA LEU A 8 93.67 -6.20 -26.27
C LEU A 8 95.02 -6.36 -26.98
N TRP A 9 95.19 -5.74 -28.15
CA TRP A 9 96.47 -5.71 -28.85
C TRP A 9 97.50 -4.86 -28.10
N PHE A 10 97.15 -3.64 -27.68
CA PHE A 10 97.99 -2.81 -26.79
C PHE A 10 98.31 -3.52 -25.48
N PHE A 11 97.35 -4.27 -24.91
CA PHE A 11 97.53 -5.09 -23.71
C PHE A 11 98.63 -6.14 -23.91
N TRP A 12 98.59 -6.87 -25.03
CA TRP A 12 99.54 -7.92 -25.32
C TRP A 12 100.94 -7.39 -25.66
N VAL A 13 101.03 -6.29 -26.41
CA VAL A 13 102.30 -5.63 -26.75
C VAL A 13 102.96 -5.03 -25.50
N SER A 14 102.17 -4.39 -24.62
CA SER A 14 102.65 -3.86 -23.33
C SER A 14 103.24 -4.95 -22.44
N LEU A 15 102.66 -6.16 -22.46
CA LEU A 15 103.10 -7.27 -21.61
C LEU A 15 104.36 -7.99 -22.12
N LYS A 16 104.65 -7.91 -23.42
CA LYS A 16 105.83 -8.58 -24.02
C LYS A 16 107.16 -7.96 -23.59
N ARG A 17 107.19 -6.68 -23.22
CA ARG A 17 108.41 -5.96 -22.80
C ARG A 17 108.81 -6.21 -21.33
N ILE A 18 108.09 -7.06 -20.60
CA ILE A 18 108.29 -7.29 -19.16
C ILE A 18 108.88 -8.68 -18.93
N HIS A 19 110.13 -8.74 -18.45
CA HIS A 19 110.85 -10.01 -18.21
C HIS A 19 110.63 -10.60 -16.80
N SER A 20 110.13 -9.84 -15.82
CA SER A 20 109.82 -10.35 -14.48
C SER A 20 108.42 -10.98 -14.42
N PRO A 21 108.26 -12.26 -14.02
CA PRO A 21 106.98 -12.95 -14.01
C PRO A 21 106.00 -12.38 -12.98
N PHE A 22 106.47 -11.98 -11.80
CA PHE A 22 105.63 -11.42 -10.74
C PHE A 22 104.96 -10.11 -11.17
N ARG A 23 105.71 -9.21 -11.80
CA ARG A 23 105.18 -7.91 -12.29
C ARG A 23 104.17 -8.10 -13.42
N LYS A 24 104.41 -9.10 -14.27
CA LYS A 24 103.49 -9.46 -15.35
C LYS A 24 102.15 -9.94 -14.80
N ILE A 25 102.17 -10.80 -13.78
CA ILE A 25 100.96 -11.27 -13.10
C ILE A 25 100.22 -10.12 -12.40
N LEU A 26 100.94 -9.22 -11.73
CA LEU A 26 100.34 -8.07 -11.06
C LEU A 26 99.57 -7.16 -12.03
N LEU A 27 100.18 -6.79 -13.17
CA LEU A 27 99.54 -5.93 -14.18
C LEU A 27 98.36 -6.63 -14.88
N ILE A 28 98.47 -7.94 -15.15
CA ILE A 28 97.34 -8.72 -15.67
C ILE A 28 96.18 -8.68 -14.67
N SER A 29 96.47 -8.89 -13.38
CA SER A 29 95.45 -8.94 -12.33
C SER A 29 94.74 -7.60 -12.16
N LEU A 30 95.48 -6.48 -12.12
CA LEU A 30 94.89 -5.13 -12.02
C LEU A 30 93.97 -4.83 -13.21
N ARG A 31 94.39 -5.19 -14.43
CA ARG A 31 93.59 -4.95 -15.65
C ARG A 31 92.39 -5.87 -15.74
N ALA A 32 92.54 -7.15 -15.38
CA ALA A 32 91.43 -8.09 -15.31
C ALA A 32 90.37 -7.62 -14.31
N LEU A 33 90.80 -7.10 -13.15
CA LEU A 33 89.91 -6.57 -12.13
C LEU A 33 89.21 -5.27 -12.58
N THR A 34 89.93 -4.41 -13.30
CA THR A 34 89.34 -3.20 -13.93
C THR A 34 88.29 -3.58 -14.98
N PHE A 35 88.59 -4.56 -15.84
CA PHE A 35 87.66 -5.05 -16.83
C PHE A 35 86.43 -5.70 -16.19
N PHE A 36 86.63 -6.48 -15.12
CA PHE A 36 85.53 -7.05 -14.34
C PHE A 36 84.61 -5.98 -13.77
N LEU A 37 85.16 -4.89 -13.20
CA LEU A 37 84.35 -3.77 -12.70
C LEU A 37 83.60 -3.03 -13.81
N LEU A 38 84.18 -2.88 -15.00
CA LEU A 38 83.49 -2.30 -16.15
C LEU A 38 82.32 -3.18 -16.62
N VAL A 39 82.51 -4.50 -16.67
CA VAL A 39 81.44 -5.45 -16.97
C VAL A 39 80.37 -5.43 -15.87
N PHE A 40 80.77 -5.31 -14.60
CA PHE A 40 79.85 -5.19 -13.47
C PHE A 40 78.95 -3.94 -13.60
N ILE A 41 79.49 -2.79 -14.03
CA ILE A 41 78.68 -1.60 -14.30
C ILE A 41 77.73 -1.84 -15.49
N LEU A 42 78.22 -2.45 -16.58
CA LEU A 42 77.42 -2.73 -17.78
C LEU A 42 76.25 -3.70 -17.52
N LEU A 43 76.41 -4.65 -16.59
CA LEU A 43 75.37 -5.60 -16.21
C LEU A 43 74.30 -5.00 -15.29
N GLN A 44 74.50 -3.76 -14.81
CA GLN A 44 73.55 -3.03 -13.96
C GLN A 44 72.90 -3.88 -12.84
N PRO A 45 73.67 -4.56 -11.96
CA PRO A 45 73.11 -5.35 -10.88
C PRO A 45 72.32 -4.47 -9.89
N GLU A 46 71.10 -4.89 -9.59
CA GLU A 46 70.21 -4.25 -8.60
C GLU A 46 69.73 -5.25 -7.56
N LEU A 47 69.61 -4.81 -6.31
CA LEU A 47 69.00 -5.59 -5.23
C LEU A 47 67.55 -5.14 -5.02
N GLU A 48 66.62 -6.08 -5.09
CA GLU A 48 65.19 -5.86 -4.86
C GLU A 48 64.81 -6.24 -3.41
N PHE A 49 64.36 -5.27 -2.61
CA PHE A 49 63.82 -5.53 -1.28
C PHE A 49 62.28 -5.49 -1.33
N LYS A 50 61.64 -6.63 -1.03
CA LYS A 50 60.17 -6.78 -0.98
C LYS A 50 59.67 -6.66 0.45
N LYS A 51 58.69 -5.79 0.69
CA LYS A 51 57.97 -5.69 1.96
C LYS A 51 56.51 -6.10 1.73
N SER A 52 56.10 -7.25 2.25
CA SER A 52 54.71 -7.71 2.18
C SER A 52 53.97 -7.46 3.49
N HIS A 53 52.73 -7.01 3.41
CA HIS A 53 51.80 -6.99 4.52
C HIS A 53 50.74 -8.09 4.29
N ILE A 54 50.57 -8.97 5.28
CA ILE A 54 49.53 -10.00 5.27
C ILE A 54 48.26 -9.38 5.82
N LEU A 55 47.20 -9.28 5.01
CA LEU A 55 45.88 -8.89 5.49
C LEU A 55 45.15 -10.10 6.06
N LYS A 56 44.42 -9.92 7.17
CA LYS A 56 43.51 -10.93 7.69
C LYS A 56 42.31 -11.06 6.77
N ASN A 57 41.95 -12.30 6.46
CA ASN A 57 40.71 -12.64 5.78
C ASN A 57 39.50 -12.35 6.67
N ARG A 58 38.33 -12.11 6.06
CA ARG A 58 37.10 -11.72 6.78
C ARG A 58 36.10 -12.87 6.84
N ILE A 59 35.35 -12.94 7.95
CA ILE A 59 34.18 -13.81 8.12
C ILE A 59 33.02 -12.92 8.57
N ALA A 60 31.87 -13.07 7.92
CA ALA A 60 30.65 -12.37 8.32
C ALA A 60 29.83 -13.23 9.27
N VAL A 61 29.46 -12.68 10.43
CA VAL A 61 28.56 -13.32 11.39
C VAL A 61 27.22 -12.61 11.32
N LEU A 62 26.20 -13.28 10.81
CA LEU A 62 24.86 -12.75 10.63
C LEU A 62 23.94 -13.31 11.71
N VAL A 63 23.28 -12.42 12.45
CA VAL A 63 22.26 -12.80 13.44
C VAL A 63 20.95 -12.17 13.03
N ASP A 64 19.92 -12.99 12.88
CA ASP A 64 18.56 -12.54 12.57
C ASP A 64 18.03 -11.60 13.65
N ASP A 65 17.49 -10.44 13.31
CA ASP A 65 16.95 -9.47 14.29
C ASP A 65 15.41 -9.39 14.23
N THR A 66 14.76 -10.38 13.62
CA THR A 66 13.31 -10.35 13.45
C THR A 66 12.51 -10.84 14.65
N LYS A 67 11.28 -10.33 14.78
CA LYS A 67 10.35 -10.67 15.87
C LYS A 67 10.06 -12.17 15.97
N SER A 68 10.23 -12.96 14.91
CA SER A 68 10.15 -14.44 14.96
C SER A 68 11.15 -15.03 15.98
N MET A 69 12.30 -14.39 16.17
CA MET A 69 13.32 -14.79 17.13
C MET A 69 12.87 -14.61 18.59
N SER A 70 11.82 -13.83 18.85
CA SER A 70 11.22 -13.70 20.18
C SER A 70 10.30 -14.87 20.56
N ILE A 71 9.94 -15.73 19.60
CA ILE A 71 9.04 -16.89 19.83
C ILE A 71 9.72 -17.87 20.79
N LYS A 72 8.96 -18.32 21.79
CA LYS A 72 9.42 -19.33 22.75
C LYS A 72 9.44 -20.71 22.12
N THR A 73 10.46 -21.49 22.44
CA THR A 73 10.63 -22.84 21.92
C THR A 73 10.48 -23.85 23.04
N PHE A 74 9.83 -24.98 22.75
CA PHE A 74 9.62 -26.08 23.68
C PHE A 74 10.70 -27.15 23.49
N PRO A 75 11.17 -27.82 24.57
CA PRO A 75 10.62 -27.82 25.93
C PRO A 75 11.25 -26.80 26.90
N SER A 76 12.23 -26.00 26.48
CA SER A 76 12.99 -25.13 27.39
C SER A 76 12.27 -23.83 27.80
N GLU A 77 11.16 -23.49 27.13
CA GLU A 77 10.40 -22.22 27.29
C GLU A 77 11.26 -20.95 27.09
N GLN A 78 12.40 -21.08 26.42
CA GLN A 78 13.31 -19.97 26.10
C GLN A 78 13.03 -19.44 24.69
N SER A 79 13.24 -18.14 24.49
CA SER A 79 13.13 -17.52 23.15
C SER A 79 14.25 -18.01 22.22
N ARG A 80 14.02 -18.01 20.91
CA ARG A 80 15.08 -18.33 19.92
C ARG A 80 16.27 -17.39 20.05
N ALA A 81 16.00 -16.12 20.37
CA ALA A 81 17.00 -15.11 20.61
C ALA A 81 17.89 -15.43 21.83
N ASP A 82 17.30 -15.94 22.92
CA ASP A 82 18.04 -16.40 24.09
C ASP A 82 18.94 -17.61 23.77
N PHE A 83 18.48 -18.52 22.89
CA PHE A 83 19.31 -19.64 22.41
C PHE A 83 20.55 -19.16 21.65
N VAL A 84 20.38 -18.19 20.75
CA VAL A 84 21.51 -17.58 20.04
C VAL A 84 22.45 -16.93 21.05
N ARG A 85 21.94 -16.09 21.95
CA ARG A 85 22.77 -15.43 22.98
C ARG A 85 23.56 -16.44 23.82
N GLN A 86 22.91 -17.49 24.31
CA GLN A 86 23.58 -18.53 25.11
C GLN A 86 24.65 -19.28 24.30
N ALA A 87 24.42 -19.53 23.01
CA ALA A 87 25.41 -20.15 22.14
C ALA A 87 26.64 -19.27 21.94
N PHE A 88 26.47 -17.96 21.80
CA PHE A 88 27.57 -16.99 21.75
C PHE A 88 28.35 -16.91 23.07
N GLU A 89 27.66 -16.89 24.21
CA GLU A 89 28.30 -16.90 25.54
C GLU A 89 29.13 -18.17 25.77
N THR A 90 28.60 -19.34 25.37
CA THR A 90 29.29 -20.63 25.54
C THR A 90 30.52 -20.76 24.63
N ASN A 91 30.47 -20.17 23.43
CA ASN A 91 31.53 -20.26 22.42
C ASN A 91 32.44 -19.03 22.35
N GLN A 92 32.43 -18.17 23.38
CA GLN A 92 33.23 -16.94 23.38
C GLN A 92 34.73 -17.22 23.13
N GLY A 93 35.28 -18.26 23.76
CA GLY A 93 36.69 -18.65 23.55
C GLY A 93 37.00 -19.10 22.10
N VAL A 94 36.04 -19.71 21.41
CA VAL A 94 36.20 -20.10 20.00
C VAL A 94 36.16 -18.85 19.11
N LEU A 95 35.22 -17.93 19.36
CA LEU A 95 35.13 -16.67 18.61
C LEU A 95 36.38 -15.80 18.80
N GLU A 96 36.94 -15.76 20.01
CA GLU A 96 38.22 -15.09 20.29
C GLU A 96 39.39 -15.74 19.52
N SER A 97 39.43 -17.07 19.47
CA SER A 97 40.43 -17.80 18.67
C SER A 97 40.31 -17.51 17.17
N LEU A 98 39.07 -17.39 16.65
CA LEU A 98 38.80 -17.02 15.27
C LEU A 98 39.19 -15.56 14.98
N THR A 99 38.98 -14.64 15.92
CA THR A 99 39.38 -13.21 15.80
C THR A 99 40.91 -13.04 15.72
N ASN A 100 41.67 -13.98 16.29
CA ASN A 100 43.13 -13.97 16.16
C ASN A 100 43.57 -14.28 14.72
N VAL A 101 42.84 -15.11 14.01
CA VAL A 101 43.18 -15.60 12.65
C VAL A 101 42.48 -14.78 11.55
N PHE A 102 41.22 -14.42 11.75
CA PHE A 102 40.34 -13.73 10.82
C PHE A 102 39.85 -12.40 11.41
N GLN A 103 39.35 -11.51 10.56
CA GLN A 103 38.58 -10.35 10.97
C GLN A 103 37.08 -10.71 10.95
N LEU A 104 36.47 -10.80 12.13
CA LEU A 104 35.03 -11.07 12.27
C LEU A 104 34.24 -9.77 12.15
N ASP A 105 33.29 -9.73 11.21
CA ASP A 105 32.35 -8.62 11.04
C ASP A 105 30.95 -9.10 11.45
N TYR A 106 30.36 -8.52 12.51
CA TYR A 106 29.05 -8.91 13.02
C TYR A 106 27.94 -8.03 12.43
N TYR A 107 26.82 -8.65 12.06
CA TYR A 107 25.65 -7.97 11.51
C TYR A 107 24.36 -8.49 12.11
N LEU A 108 23.42 -7.58 12.33
CA LEU A 108 22.02 -7.87 12.55
C LEU A 108 21.30 -7.84 11.20
N ILE A 109 20.54 -8.89 10.87
CA ILE A 109 19.88 -9.07 9.57
C ILE A 109 18.35 -9.10 9.68
N SER A 110 17.69 -8.58 8.66
CA SER A 110 16.23 -8.60 8.47
C SER A 110 15.95 -8.42 6.97
N ASP A 111 15.42 -7.28 6.52
CA ASP A 111 15.46 -6.79 5.14
C ASP A 111 16.72 -5.92 4.88
N GLN A 112 17.45 -5.60 5.94
CA GLN A 112 18.68 -4.79 5.95
C GLN A 112 19.81 -5.49 6.69
N ILE A 113 21.02 -4.94 6.54
CA ILE A 113 22.25 -5.42 7.19
C ILE A 113 22.82 -4.27 8.03
N GLU A 114 22.65 -4.35 9.34
CA GLU A 114 23.13 -3.34 10.29
C GLU A 114 24.38 -3.87 11.02
N PRO A 115 25.56 -3.19 10.93
CA PRO A 115 26.77 -3.63 11.61
C PRO A 115 26.65 -3.46 13.14
N THR A 116 27.13 -4.45 13.89
CA THR A 116 27.15 -4.43 15.36
C THR A 116 28.55 -4.73 15.90
N SER A 117 28.89 -4.20 17.08
CA SER A 117 30.24 -4.28 17.65
C SER A 117 30.51 -5.58 18.41
N SER A 118 29.49 -6.20 19.03
CA SER A 118 29.51 -7.58 19.56
C SER A 118 28.13 -7.99 20.08
N LEU A 119 27.79 -9.28 20.03
CA LEU A 119 26.62 -9.83 20.75
C LEU A 119 26.93 -10.22 22.21
N SER A 120 28.22 -10.30 22.58
CA SER A 120 28.70 -10.85 23.86
C SER A 120 28.84 -9.80 24.98
N SER A 121 28.74 -8.50 24.69
CA SER A 121 28.95 -7.44 25.68
C SER A 121 27.64 -6.79 26.14
N GLY A 122 26.90 -7.44 27.04
CA GLY A 122 25.91 -6.81 27.95
C GLY A 122 24.67 -6.09 27.36
N GLY A 123 24.63 -5.83 26.06
CA GLY A 123 23.44 -5.33 25.37
C GLY A 123 22.43 -6.46 25.22
N ARG A 124 21.19 -6.28 25.70
CA ARG A 124 20.11 -7.24 25.42
C ARG A 124 19.85 -7.23 23.92
N TYR A 125 20.33 -8.26 23.22
CA TYR A 125 19.85 -8.60 21.88
C TYR A 125 18.35 -8.83 21.99
N SER A 126 17.60 -7.89 21.40
CA SER A 126 16.15 -7.82 21.47
C SER A 126 15.70 -7.66 20.03
N PRO A 127 15.15 -8.72 19.41
CA PRO A 127 14.69 -8.66 18.03
C PRO A 127 13.59 -7.61 17.88
N LYS A 128 13.73 -6.73 16.88
CA LYS A 128 12.80 -5.61 16.64
C LYS A 128 12.23 -5.60 15.23
N LYS A 129 13.00 -6.08 14.26
CA LYS A 129 12.67 -6.05 12.84
C LYS A 129 11.62 -7.12 12.53
N THR A 130 11.00 -7.02 11.36
CA THR A 130 9.66 -7.60 11.19
C THR A 130 9.43 -8.25 9.84
N ASN A 131 10.48 -8.24 9.02
CA ASN A 131 10.55 -8.95 7.78
C ASN A 131 11.99 -9.42 7.59
N THR A 132 12.15 -10.68 7.21
CA THR A 132 13.41 -11.21 6.69
C THR A 132 13.25 -11.52 5.21
N ASP A 133 14.21 -11.03 4.42
CA ASP A 133 14.39 -11.39 3.01
C ASP A 133 15.86 -11.79 2.81
N PHE A 134 16.10 -13.10 2.73
CA PHE A 134 17.45 -13.62 2.57
C PHE A 134 18.07 -13.24 1.22
N GLU A 135 17.28 -13.10 0.15
CA GLU A 135 17.78 -12.70 -1.16
C GLU A 135 18.36 -11.28 -1.12
N THR A 136 17.64 -10.36 -0.49
CA THR A 136 18.09 -8.98 -0.27
C THR A 136 19.29 -8.91 0.68
N VAL A 137 19.32 -9.73 1.73
CA VAL A 137 20.46 -9.80 2.67
C VAL A 137 21.72 -10.31 1.96
N PHE A 138 21.66 -11.44 1.25
CA PHE A 138 22.85 -11.99 0.59
C PHE A 138 23.34 -11.10 -0.57
N SER A 139 22.44 -10.48 -1.33
CA SER A 139 22.84 -9.53 -2.39
C SER A 139 23.56 -8.30 -1.83
N LYS A 140 23.01 -7.65 -0.78
CA LYS A 140 23.66 -6.52 -0.09
C LYS A 140 25.00 -6.92 0.54
N LEU A 141 25.09 -8.13 1.09
CA LEU A 141 26.32 -8.66 1.65
C LEU A 141 27.39 -8.84 0.56
N LYS A 142 27.04 -9.44 -0.58
CA LYS A 142 27.94 -9.59 -1.73
C LYS A 142 28.48 -8.24 -2.21
N THR A 143 27.62 -7.23 -2.36
CA THR A 143 28.06 -5.87 -2.74
C THR A 143 28.99 -5.24 -1.71
N ARG A 144 28.74 -5.44 -0.41
CA ARG A 144 29.58 -4.87 0.67
C ARG A 144 30.99 -5.49 0.73
N TYR A 145 31.10 -6.74 0.32
CA TYR A 145 32.37 -7.49 0.29
C TYR A 145 32.99 -7.56 -1.11
N ASP A 146 32.45 -6.85 -2.10
CA ASP A 146 33.05 -6.77 -3.43
C ASP A 146 34.49 -6.19 -3.33
N GLY A 147 35.46 -6.90 -3.91
CA GLY A 147 36.88 -6.60 -3.78
C GLY A 147 37.52 -6.84 -2.40
N LYS A 148 36.78 -7.41 -1.42
CA LYS A 148 37.30 -7.82 -0.10
C LYS A 148 37.32 -9.35 0.01
N SER A 149 38.28 -9.89 0.76
CA SER A 149 38.36 -11.35 0.95
C SER A 149 37.44 -11.84 2.07
N LEU A 150 36.19 -12.12 1.71
CA LEU A 150 35.25 -12.87 2.55
C LEU A 150 35.52 -14.37 2.37
N GLN A 151 35.79 -15.09 3.45
CA GLN A 151 36.09 -16.53 3.41
C GLN A 151 34.90 -17.41 3.81
N GLY A 152 33.81 -16.81 4.28
CA GLY A 152 32.58 -17.51 4.61
C GLY A 152 31.67 -16.70 5.53
N VAL A 153 30.52 -17.30 5.84
CA VAL A 153 29.44 -16.67 6.62
C VAL A 153 28.97 -17.63 7.70
N MET A 154 28.69 -17.13 8.90
CA MET A 154 27.95 -17.84 9.95
C MET A 154 26.57 -17.18 10.08
N LEU A 155 25.50 -17.91 9.77
CA LEU A 155 24.12 -17.43 9.80
C LEU A 155 23.38 -18.04 11.00
N PHE A 156 22.87 -17.19 11.90
CA PHE A 156 22.05 -17.58 13.04
C PHE A 156 20.62 -17.07 12.84
N SER A 157 19.69 -17.97 12.51
CA SER A 157 18.29 -17.62 12.19
C SER A 157 17.37 -18.82 12.40
N ASP A 158 16.06 -18.59 12.44
CA ASP A 158 15.03 -19.61 12.35
C ASP A 158 14.57 -19.91 10.92
N GLY A 159 15.14 -19.21 9.93
CA GLY A 159 14.84 -19.39 8.52
C GLY A 159 13.49 -18.82 8.08
N GLY A 160 12.83 -18.01 8.92
CA GLY A 160 11.65 -17.26 8.51
C GLY A 160 11.98 -16.36 7.32
N ASP A 161 11.26 -16.54 6.21
CA ASP A 161 11.35 -15.65 5.04
C ASP A 161 9.93 -15.36 4.57
N LEU A 162 9.54 -14.09 4.60
CA LEU A 162 8.18 -13.67 4.22
C LEU A 162 8.01 -13.54 2.70
N ALA A 163 9.10 -13.39 1.94
CA ALA A 163 9.08 -13.32 0.49
C ALA A 163 8.83 -14.70 -0.16
N MET A 164 8.92 -15.79 0.61
CA MET A 164 8.87 -17.15 0.08
C MET A 164 7.90 -18.09 0.85
N PRO A 165 7.33 -19.11 0.21
CA PRO A 165 6.67 -20.23 0.89
C PRO A 165 7.66 -21.09 1.71
N PRO A 166 7.22 -21.76 2.80
CA PRO A 166 8.09 -22.46 3.76
C PRO A 166 8.91 -23.67 3.26
N GLU A 167 8.94 -23.99 1.98
CA GLU A 167 9.59 -25.20 1.44
C GLU A 167 10.29 -24.97 0.09
N THR A 168 10.29 -23.73 -0.38
CA THR A 168 10.82 -23.35 -1.68
C THR A 168 11.91 -22.30 -1.51
N ILE A 169 12.98 -22.42 -2.30
CA ILE A 169 13.97 -21.35 -2.43
C ILE A 169 13.67 -20.60 -3.72
N SER A 170 13.69 -19.27 -3.66
CA SER A 170 13.59 -18.45 -4.87
C SER A 170 14.73 -18.77 -5.84
N SER A 171 14.45 -18.70 -7.14
CA SER A 171 15.49 -18.85 -8.16
C SER A 171 16.59 -17.80 -8.02
N GLY A 172 16.23 -16.58 -7.62
CA GLY A 172 17.17 -15.48 -7.35
C GLY A 172 18.17 -15.85 -6.25
N LEU A 173 17.68 -16.26 -5.08
CA LEU A 173 18.54 -16.70 -3.98
C LEU A 173 19.41 -17.91 -4.35
N LEU A 174 18.88 -18.91 -5.07
CA LEU A 174 19.69 -20.04 -5.55
C LEU A 174 20.85 -19.60 -6.45
N THR A 175 20.62 -18.68 -7.39
CA THR A 175 21.68 -18.17 -8.26
C THR A 175 22.73 -17.36 -7.52
N LEU A 176 22.32 -16.61 -6.48
CA LEU A 176 23.25 -15.88 -5.61
C LEU A 176 24.13 -16.84 -4.81
N LEU A 177 23.53 -17.88 -4.22
CA LEU A 177 24.22 -18.88 -3.41
C LEU A 177 25.15 -19.77 -4.23
N THR A 178 24.77 -20.13 -5.47
CA THR A 178 25.62 -20.93 -6.37
C THR A 178 26.88 -20.16 -6.79
N ASN A 179 26.75 -18.84 -6.93
CA ASN A 179 27.86 -17.93 -7.27
C ASN A 179 28.49 -17.31 -6.01
N TRP A 180 28.35 -17.95 -4.85
CA TRP A 180 28.87 -17.47 -3.59
C TRP A 180 30.28 -18.00 -3.34
N GLU A 181 31.19 -17.12 -2.92
CA GLU A 181 32.58 -17.48 -2.62
C GLU A 181 32.74 -17.76 -1.11
N GLY A 182 32.85 -19.03 -0.74
CA GLY A 182 33.08 -19.50 0.63
C GLY A 182 31.86 -20.18 1.28
N PRO A 183 32.04 -21.02 2.30
CA PRO A 183 30.93 -21.72 2.95
C PRO A 183 30.01 -20.77 3.74
N ILE A 184 28.69 -21.00 3.67
CA ILE A 184 27.71 -20.40 4.59
C ILE A 184 27.30 -21.48 5.59
N HIS A 185 27.76 -21.36 6.83
CA HIS A 185 27.33 -22.23 7.92
C HIS A 185 26.04 -21.69 8.52
N SER A 186 24.97 -22.49 8.51
CA SER A 186 23.67 -22.10 9.06
C SER A 186 23.41 -22.78 10.41
N PHE A 187 23.05 -21.97 11.39
CA PHE A 187 22.75 -22.36 12.75
C PHE A 187 21.28 -22.07 13.04
N GLN A 188 20.48 -23.12 13.13
CA GLN A 188 19.04 -22.99 13.34
C GLN A 188 18.72 -22.62 14.79
N ALA A 189 18.02 -21.49 14.97
CA ALA A 189 17.52 -21.07 16.26
C ALA A 189 16.12 -21.63 16.53
N GLY A 190 16.03 -22.61 17.44
CA GLY A 190 14.78 -23.24 17.85
C GLY A 190 14.42 -24.51 17.10
N THR A 191 13.26 -25.07 17.43
CA THR A 191 12.74 -26.32 16.86
C THR A 191 11.23 -26.28 16.69
N ASN A 192 10.73 -27.02 15.70
CA ASN A 192 9.30 -27.27 15.51
C ASN A 192 8.79 -28.43 16.39
N HIS A 193 9.67 -29.12 17.12
CA HIS A 193 9.31 -30.22 18.00
C HIS A 193 8.42 -29.72 19.15
N MET A 194 7.25 -30.35 19.35
CA MET A 194 6.23 -29.95 20.34
C MET A 194 5.72 -28.51 20.18
N PHE A 195 5.91 -27.89 19.01
CA PHE A 195 5.37 -26.57 18.71
C PHE A 195 3.84 -26.63 18.68
N LYS A 196 3.20 -25.97 19.64
CA LYS A 196 1.74 -25.88 19.76
C LYS A 196 1.31 -24.49 19.33
N ASP A 197 0.39 -24.44 18.39
CA ASP A 197 -0.08 -23.18 17.81
C ASP A 197 -1.42 -23.37 17.10
N LEU A 198 -2.27 -22.36 17.20
CA LEU A 198 -3.56 -22.30 16.52
C LEU A 198 -3.73 -20.92 15.88
N ALA A 199 -3.63 -20.87 14.56
CA ALA A 199 -3.55 -19.62 13.83
C ALA A 199 -4.62 -19.51 12.75
N ILE A 200 -5.06 -18.28 12.48
CA ILE A 200 -5.76 -17.95 11.24
C ILE A 200 -4.68 -17.57 10.21
N GLU A 201 -4.27 -18.54 9.39
CA GLU A 201 -3.18 -18.36 8.42
C GLU A 201 -3.61 -17.44 7.28
N GLU A 202 -4.79 -17.67 6.70
CA GLU A 202 -5.25 -16.98 5.51
C GLU A 202 -6.74 -16.66 5.58
N ILE A 203 -7.11 -15.50 5.01
CA ILE A 203 -8.50 -15.12 4.76
C ILE A 203 -8.56 -14.71 3.29
N ASP A 204 -9.31 -15.48 2.52
CA ASP A 204 -9.71 -15.10 1.17
C ASP A 204 -11.14 -14.56 1.24
N SER A 205 -11.28 -13.26 1.00
CA SER A 205 -12.55 -12.54 1.04
C SER A 205 -12.64 -11.57 -0.12
N ALA A 206 -13.85 -11.34 -0.63
CA ALA A 206 -14.06 -10.31 -1.63
C ALA A 206 -13.74 -8.90 -1.06
N ASP A 207 -13.02 -8.08 -1.83
CA ASP A 207 -12.70 -6.69 -1.45
C ASP A 207 -13.94 -5.81 -1.32
N PHE A 208 -15.03 -6.20 -1.99
CA PHE A 208 -16.33 -5.53 -1.92
C PHE A 208 -17.47 -6.53 -1.78
N GLY A 209 -18.56 -6.06 -1.19
CA GLY A 209 -19.81 -6.81 -1.04
C GLY A 209 -21.00 -5.90 -1.29
N PHE A 210 -22.17 -6.49 -1.53
CA PHE A 210 -23.40 -5.73 -1.69
C PHE A 210 -24.22 -5.75 -0.40
N VAL A 211 -24.80 -4.60 -0.05
CA VAL A 211 -25.69 -4.52 1.11
C VAL A 211 -26.87 -5.47 0.92
N HIS A 212 -27.25 -6.19 1.99
CA HIS A 212 -28.30 -7.21 2.02
C HIS A 212 -28.06 -8.43 1.12
N GLN A 213 -26.86 -8.62 0.58
CA GLN A 213 -26.47 -9.83 -0.15
C GLN A 213 -25.37 -10.59 0.59
N PRO A 214 -25.35 -11.93 0.53
CA PRO A 214 -24.32 -12.72 1.20
C PRO A 214 -22.92 -12.49 0.59
N VAL A 215 -21.94 -12.30 1.47
CA VAL A 215 -20.51 -12.28 1.16
C VAL A 215 -19.90 -13.58 1.66
N ARG A 216 -19.22 -14.28 0.76
CA ARG A 216 -18.50 -15.53 1.06
C ARG A 216 -17.04 -15.22 1.36
N LEU A 217 -16.49 -15.93 2.34
CA LEU A 217 -15.07 -15.92 2.64
C LEU A 217 -14.56 -17.32 2.93
N THR A 218 -13.31 -17.59 2.54
CA THR A 218 -12.62 -18.84 2.83
C THR A 218 -11.52 -18.54 3.84
N VAL A 219 -11.54 -19.24 4.97
CA VAL A 219 -10.56 -19.09 6.05
C VAL A 219 -9.72 -20.33 6.13
N THR A 220 -8.39 -20.18 6.14
CA THR A 220 -7.46 -21.28 6.40
C THR A 220 -6.97 -21.18 7.83
N ILE A 221 -7.32 -22.20 8.64
CA ILE A 221 -6.86 -22.34 10.02
C ILE A 221 -5.68 -23.30 10.04
N GLY A 222 -4.56 -22.85 10.59
CA GLY A 222 -3.40 -23.66 10.92
C GLY A 222 -3.50 -24.19 12.34
N ALA A 223 -3.27 -25.48 12.54
CA ALA A 223 -3.22 -26.08 13.87
C ALA A 223 -2.04 -27.04 13.97
N SER A 224 -1.15 -26.80 14.93
CA SER A 224 0.04 -27.62 15.17
C SER A 224 -0.03 -28.23 16.57
N ASN A 225 0.08 -29.56 16.66
CA ASN A 225 0.11 -30.32 17.92
C ASN A 225 -1.05 -30.00 18.91
N MET A 226 -2.24 -29.71 18.38
CA MET A 226 -3.44 -29.37 19.17
C MET A 226 -4.25 -30.60 19.64
N GLY A 227 -3.97 -31.78 19.07
CA GLY A 227 -4.77 -32.99 19.26
C GLY A 227 -6.18 -32.87 18.67
N ASN A 228 -7.06 -33.81 19.02
CA ASN A 228 -8.46 -33.81 18.56
C ASN A 228 -9.29 -32.81 19.38
N ARG A 229 -9.82 -31.75 18.75
CA ARG A 229 -10.58 -30.68 19.43
C ARG A 229 -11.59 -30.01 18.51
N ASN A 230 -12.68 -29.49 19.10
CA ASN A 230 -13.66 -28.67 18.41
C ASN A 230 -13.43 -27.20 18.75
N ILE A 231 -13.20 -26.37 17.74
CA ILE A 231 -12.78 -24.98 17.92
C ILE A 231 -13.82 -24.03 17.29
N PRO A 232 -14.42 -23.11 18.06
CA PRO A 232 -15.30 -22.09 17.49
C PRO A 232 -14.48 -21.02 16.75
N LEU A 233 -14.71 -20.90 15.44
CA LEU A 233 -14.33 -19.76 14.63
C LEU A 233 -15.45 -18.72 14.68
N VAL A 234 -15.15 -17.53 15.20
CA VAL A 234 -16.15 -16.46 15.43
C VAL A 234 -15.83 -15.25 14.55
N LEU A 235 -16.79 -14.86 13.71
CA LEU A 235 -16.78 -13.64 12.91
C LEU A 235 -17.52 -12.53 13.65
N LYS A 236 -16.89 -11.35 13.78
CA LYS A 236 -17.43 -10.19 14.49
C LYS A 236 -17.38 -8.93 13.63
N ASP A 237 -18.32 -8.03 13.85
CA ASP A 237 -18.31 -6.62 13.42
C ASP A 237 -18.26 -5.75 14.67
N GLY A 238 -17.09 -5.17 14.94
CA GLY A 238 -16.78 -4.55 16.22
C GLY A 238 -16.98 -5.54 17.39
N ASP A 239 -17.90 -5.21 18.30
CA ASP A 239 -18.26 -6.04 19.46
C ASP A 239 -19.39 -7.03 19.16
N THR A 240 -20.03 -6.93 17.98
CA THR A 240 -21.19 -7.74 17.60
C THR A 240 -20.74 -9.02 16.93
N ILE A 241 -21.22 -10.18 17.41
CA ILE A 241 -20.97 -11.46 16.76
C ILE A 241 -21.91 -11.61 15.56
N LEU A 242 -21.36 -11.78 14.36
CA LEU A 242 -22.14 -12.02 13.15
C LEU A 242 -22.38 -13.51 12.91
N LEU A 243 -21.35 -14.32 13.13
CA LEU A 243 -21.39 -15.76 12.85
C LEU A 243 -20.43 -16.50 13.79
N SER A 244 -20.80 -17.73 14.18
CA SER A 244 -19.90 -18.67 14.84
C SER A 244 -20.02 -20.04 14.18
N ARG A 245 -18.88 -20.65 13.83
CA ARG A 245 -18.82 -21.99 13.23
C ARG A 245 -17.80 -22.84 13.97
N VAL A 246 -18.15 -24.10 14.26
CA VAL A 246 -17.22 -25.05 14.88
C VAL A 246 -16.35 -25.72 13.81
N VAL A 247 -15.06 -25.80 14.07
CA VAL A 247 -14.05 -26.48 13.24
C VAL A 247 -13.53 -27.68 14.00
N GLU A 248 -13.66 -28.87 13.43
CA GLU A 248 -13.17 -30.12 14.00
C GLU A 248 -11.69 -30.30 13.64
N ILE A 249 -10.81 -30.11 14.62
CA ILE A 249 -9.38 -30.36 14.48
C ILE A 249 -9.10 -31.82 14.80
N ARG A 250 -8.35 -32.47 13.92
CA ARG A 250 -7.95 -33.87 14.00
C ARG A 250 -6.44 -34.00 14.02
N GLU A 251 -5.94 -34.95 14.79
CA GLU A 251 -4.53 -35.27 14.85
C GLU A 251 -4.02 -35.74 13.48
N GLY A 252 -2.85 -35.25 13.06
CA GLY A 252 -2.25 -35.54 11.75
C GLY A 252 -2.63 -34.58 10.61
N GLN A 253 -3.64 -33.72 10.79
CA GLN A 253 -3.99 -32.66 9.84
C GLN A 253 -3.65 -31.28 10.42
N ASN A 254 -2.85 -30.50 9.68
CA ASN A 254 -2.34 -29.21 10.15
C ASN A 254 -3.05 -27.99 9.56
N ARG A 255 -3.83 -28.15 8.49
CA ARG A 255 -4.55 -27.07 7.81
C ARG A 255 -6.00 -27.41 7.57
N TYR A 256 -6.89 -26.46 7.84
CA TYR A 256 -8.34 -26.61 7.74
C TYR A 256 -8.90 -25.43 6.96
N SER A 257 -9.55 -25.71 5.82
CA SER A 257 -10.24 -24.68 5.04
C SER A 257 -11.71 -24.62 5.43
N VAL A 258 -12.19 -23.43 5.79
CA VAL A 258 -13.55 -23.20 6.31
C VAL A 258 -14.21 -22.08 5.52
N GLN A 259 -15.33 -22.37 4.85
CA GLN A 259 -16.08 -21.39 4.06
C GLN A 259 -17.17 -20.72 4.90
N LEU A 260 -17.04 -19.45 5.24
CA LEU A 260 -18.07 -18.69 5.95
C LEU A 260 -18.89 -17.83 4.98
N GLU A 261 -20.13 -17.52 5.36
CA GLU A 261 -21.02 -16.62 4.62
C GLU A 261 -21.71 -15.68 5.61
N PHE A 262 -21.72 -14.38 5.33
CA PHE A 262 -22.40 -13.38 6.14
C PHE A 262 -23.00 -12.27 5.26
N THR A 263 -24.01 -11.56 5.75
CA THR A 263 -24.71 -10.52 4.96
C THR A 263 -24.53 -9.14 5.59
N PRO A 264 -23.78 -8.20 4.97
CA PRO A 264 -23.66 -6.84 5.47
C PRO A 264 -24.97 -6.06 5.32
N ASN A 265 -25.26 -5.20 6.29
CA ASN A 265 -26.52 -4.45 6.40
C ASN A 265 -26.33 -2.92 6.32
N VAL A 266 -25.09 -2.42 6.29
CA VAL A 266 -24.77 -1.00 6.25
C VAL A 266 -23.82 -0.72 5.09
N LEU A 267 -24.02 0.40 4.40
CA LEU A 267 -23.13 0.84 3.31
C LEU A 267 -21.84 1.47 3.83
N GLY A 268 -20.79 1.39 3.02
CA GLY A 268 -19.48 1.97 3.31
C GLY A 268 -18.41 0.90 3.53
N LYS A 269 -17.25 1.33 4.00
CA LYS A 269 -16.16 0.42 4.36
C LYS A 269 -16.45 -0.14 5.74
N HIS A 270 -16.40 -1.47 5.86
CA HIS A 270 -16.60 -2.17 7.11
C HIS A 270 -15.46 -3.15 7.34
N ILE A 271 -15.24 -3.40 8.62
CA ILE A 271 -14.13 -4.18 9.11
C ILE A 271 -14.67 -5.32 9.96
N TYR A 272 -14.22 -6.51 9.63
CA TYR A 272 -14.62 -7.73 10.30
C TYR A 272 -13.43 -8.41 10.95
N SER A 273 -13.67 -9.00 12.12
CA SER A 273 -12.67 -9.72 12.90
C SER A 273 -13.04 -11.20 12.99
N LEU A 274 -12.13 -12.07 12.55
CA LEU A 274 -12.19 -13.49 12.80
C LEU A 274 -11.32 -13.83 14.00
N THR A 275 -11.87 -14.64 14.90
CA THR A 275 -11.20 -15.04 16.14
C THR A 275 -11.37 -16.52 16.40
N VAL A 276 -10.29 -17.16 16.85
CA VAL A 276 -10.29 -18.50 17.47
C VAL A 276 -9.87 -18.37 18.94
N PRO A 277 -10.31 -19.26 19.84
CA PRO A 277 -9.95 -19.20 21.25
C PRO A 277 -8.46 -19.44 21.48
N LEU A 278 -7.93 -18.88 22.57
CA LEU A 278 -6.57 -19.13 23.05
C LEU A 278 -6.56 -20.39 23.94
N PHE A 279 -5.71 -21.35 23.62
CA PHE A 279 -5.48 -22.53 24.44
C PHE A 279 -4.17 -22.45 25.24
N ALA A 280 -4.13 -23.19 26.36
CA ALA A 280 -2.96 -23.26 27.21
C ALA A 280 -1.77 -23.94 26.50
N GLY A 281 -0.60 -23.28 26.55
CA GLY A 281 0.64 -23.79 25.96
C GLY A 281 0.83 -23.46 24.48
N GLU A 282 -0.01 -22.62 23.88
CA GLU A 282 0.25 -22.05 22.56
C GLU A 282 1.48 -21.13 22.57
N SER A 283 2.27 -21.20 21.50
CA SER A 283 3.53 -20.47 21.36
C SER A 283 3.29 -19.02 20.91
N VAL A 284 2.23 -18.80 20.14
CA VAL A 284 1.86 -17.51 19.56
C VAL A 284 0.36 -17.33 19.76
N ALA A 285 -0.04 -16.26 20.45
CA ALA A 285 -1.46 -15.97 20.70
C ALA A 285 -2.02 -14.88 19.76
N ILE A 286 -1.13 -14.13 19.11
CA ILE A 286 -1.47 -12.95 18.31
C ILE A 286 -2.08 -13.33 16.95
N ASN A 287 -1.75 -14.53 16.45
CA ASN A 287 -2.23 -15.09 15.19
C ASN A 287 -3.59 -15.82 15.32
N ASN A 288 -4.16 -15.92 16.53
CA ASN A 288 -5.51 -16.44 16.80
C ASN A 288 -6.62 -15.46 16.37
N ARG A 289 -6.25 -14.26 15.95
CA ARG A 289 -7.15 -13.24 15.44
C ARG A 289 -6.64 -12.74 14.11
N LYS A 290 -7.54 -12.60 13.15
CA LYS A 290 -7.23 -11.96 11.88
C LYS A 290 -8.40 -11.13 11.41
N ASP A 291 -8.04 -10.03 10.80
CA ASP A 291 -8.82 -8.81 10.73
C ASP A 291 -8.85 -8.42 9.24
N PHE A 292 -10.02 -8.23 8.64
CA PHE A 292 -10.18 -7.97 7.19
C PHE A 292 -11.23 -6.89 6.90
N GLN A 293 -11.13 -6.25 5.74
CA GLN A 293 -12.02 -5.16 5.31
C GLN A 293 -12.85 -5.59 4.12
N VAL A 294 -14.14 -5.24 4.10
CA VAL A 294 -15.00 -5.35 2.92
C VAL A 294 -15.68 -4.01 2.65
N LYS A 295 -15.56 -3.52 1.41
CA LYS A 295 -16.28 -2.33 0.96
C LYS A 295 -17.71 -2.70 0.56
N VAL A 296 -18.67 -2.34 1.41
CA VAL A 296 -20.09 -2.60 1.16
C VAL A 296 -20.68 -1.48 0.31
N ILE A 297 -21.11 -1.84 -0.90
CA ILE A 297 -21.75 -0.95 -1.87
C ILE A 297 -23.19 -1.39 -2.12
N ARG A 298 -23.98 -0.55 -2.79
CA ARG A 298 -25.27 -0.98 -3.35
C ARG A 298 -25.00 -1.76 -4.64
N ASP A 299 -25.75 -2.82 -4.88
CA ASP A 299 -25.73 -3.56 -6.15
C ASP A 299 -26.34 -2.68 -7.25
N ARG A 300 -27.63 -2.38 -7.09
CA ARG A 300 -28.38 -1.48 -7.96
C ARG A 300 -29.25 -0.54 -7.14
N ILE A 301 -29.49 0.63 -7.70
CA ILE A 301 -30.39 1.66 -7.22
C ILE A 301 -31.76 1.35 -7.82
N ARG A 302 -32.71 0.97 -6.98
CA ARG A 302 -34.05 0.61 -7.46
C ARG A 302 -34.90 1.87 -7.58
N VAL A 303 -35.27 2.20 -8.81
CA VAL A 303 -35.99 3.44 -9.15
C VAL A 303 -37.42 3.09 -9.56
N LEU A 304 -38.40 3.60 -8.83
CA LEU A 304 -39.81 3.60 -9.23
C LEU A 304 -40.12 4.89 -9.98
N HIS A 305 -40.45 4.78 -11.26
CA HIS A 305 -40.74 5.92 -12.13
C HIS A 305 -42.19 5.90 -12.58
N LEU A 306 -42.98 6.86 -12.12
CA LEU A 306 -44.38 7.03 -12.52
C LEU A 306 -44.47 8.19 -13.51
N ASN A 307 -44.85 7.87 -14.74
CA ASN A 307 -45.10 8.84 -15.80
C ASN A 307 -46.60 8.98 -16.03
N GLY A 308 -47.14 10.19 -15.90
CA GLY A 308 -48.56 10.42 -16.14
C GLY A 308 -48.95 10.45 -17.61
N ARG A 309 -48.02 10.77 -18.52
CA ARG A 309 -48.23 10.67 -19.97
C ARG A 309 -46.92 10.49 -20.72
N PRO A 310 -46.89 9.79 -21.87
CA PRO A 310 -45.72 9.75 -22.73
C PRO A 310 -45.35 11.16 -23.24
N SER A 311 -44.10 11.55 -23.04
CA SER A 311 -43.51 12.82 -23.51
C SER A 311 -42.05 12.63 -23.96
N TRP A 312 -41.49 13.60 -24.67
CA TRP A 312 -40.05 13.60 -25.02
C TRP A 312 -39.18 13.51 -23.75
N ASP A 313 -39.52 14.27 -22.71
CA ASP A 313 -38.81 14.25 -21.42
C ASP A 313 -38.83 12.87 -20.77
N SER A 314 -39.99 12.21 -20.77
CA SER A 314 -40.12 10.85 -20.23
C SER A 314 -39.27 9.84 -20.99
N ARG A 315 -39.19 9.95 -22.32
CA ARG A 315 -38.38 9.08 -23.17
C ARG A 315 -36.90 9.24 -22.86
N PHE A 316 -36.40 10.48 -22.86
CA PHE A 316 -34.99 10.76 -22.64
C PHE A 316 -34.55 10.45 -21.20
N LEU A 317 -35.37 10.76 -20.20
CA LEU A 317 -35.07 10.37 -18.81
C LEU A 317 -35.07 8.85 -18.65
N ARG A 318 -36.07 8.15 -19.21
CA ARG A 318 -36.11 6.69 -19.18
C ARG A 318 -34.89 6.09 -19.85
N GLU A 319 -34.42 6.66 -20.97
CA GLU A 319 -33.19 6.22 -21.62
C GLU A 319 -31.97 6.37 -20.71
N VAL A 320 -31.83 7.49 -20.00
CA VAL A 320 -30.76 7.68 -19.02
C VAL A 320 -30.85 6.64 -17.91
N LEU A 321 -32.03 6.45 -17.33
CA LEU A 321 -32.23 5.55 -16.19
C LEU A 321 -32.05 4.08 -16.59
N ALA A 322 -32.61 3.66 -17.73
CA ALA A 322 -32.54 2.27 -18.20
C ALA A 322 -31.13 1.87 -18.66
N ASN A 323 -30.35 2.82 -19.18
CA ASN A 323 -28.97 2.58 -19.60
C ASN A 323 -27.93 2.86 -18.49
N HIS A 324 -28.35 3.29 -17.30
CA HIS A 324 -27.41 3.56 -16.21
C HIS A 324 -26.97 2.23 -15.54
N PRO A 325 -25.66 1.94 -15.46
CA PRO A 325 -25.16 0.62 -15.03
C PRO A 325 -25.54 0.24 -13.60
N LYS A 326 -25.79 1.24 -12.75
CA LYS A 326 -26.17 1.05 -11.34
C LYS A 326 -27.69 1.14 -11.09
N VAL A 327 -28.54 1.27 -12.10
CA VAL A 327 -29.99 1.49 -11.88
C VAL A 327 -30.77 0.24 -12.27
N ASP A 328 -31.71 -0.14 -11.42
CA ASP A 328 -32.79 -1.08 -11.73
C ASP A 328 -34.10 -0.28 -11.81
N LEU A 329 -34.61 -0.11 -13.03
CA LEU A 329 -35.71 0.81 -13.33
C LEU A 329 -37.03 0.06 -13.45
N LEU A 330 -37.99 0.41 -12.60
CA LEU A 330 -39.39 0.07 -12.76
C LEU A 330 -40.17 1.30 -13.18
N SER A 331 -40.48 1.41 -14.47
CA SER A 331 -41.14 2.59 -15.07
C SER A 331 -42.55 2.25 -15.55
N PHE A 332 -43.54 2.99 -15.05
CA PHE A 332 -44.94 2.89 -15.42
C PHE A 332 -45.37 4.11 -16.23
N PHE A 333 -46.02 3.86 -17.36
CA PHE A 333 -46.69 4.89 -18.15
C PHE A 333 -48.18 4.77 -17.94
N ILE A 334 -48.79 5.84 -17.46
CA ILE A 334 -50.24 5.97 -17.49
C ILE A 334 -50.63 6.32 -18.93
N LEU A 335 -51.12 5.32 -19.65
CA LEU A 335 -51.56 5.49 -21.04
C LEU A 335 -53.03 5.92 -21.14
N ARG A 336 -53.78 5.82 -20.04
CA ARG A 336 -55.22 6.15 -19.99
C ARG A 336 -55.63 6.76 -18.67
N THR A 337 -56.56 7.68 -18.74
CA THR A 337 -57.31 8.23 -17.61
C THR A 337 -58.73 7.67 -17.61
N LEU A 338 -59.46 7.81 -16.49
CA LEU A 338 -60.85 7.32 -16.38
C LEU A 338 -61.82 8.02 -17.35
N ASP A 339 -61.40 9.15 -17.94
CA ASP A 339 -62.17 9.93 -18.90
C ASP A 339 -61.96 9.48 -20.37
N ASP A 340 -61.03 8.55 -20.63
CA ASP A 340 -60.77 8.02 -21.98
C ASP A 340 -61.82 6.96 -22.36
N ASP A 341 -62.92 7.41 -22.98
CA ASP A 341 -63.92 6.52 -23.55
C ASP A 341 -63.39 5.83 -24.82
N VAL A 342 -63.16 4.53 -24.71
CA VAL A 342 -63.07 3.63 -25.86
C VAL A 342 -64.29 2.74 -25.77
N GLY A 343 -65.09 2.74 -26.83
CA GLY A 343 -66.21 1.83 -27.00
C GLY A 343 -65.83 0.34 -27.12
N SER A 344 -64.80 -0.13 -26.42
CA SER A 344 -64.34 -1.52 -26.33
C SER A 344 -64.19 -1.95 -24.86
N PRO A 345 -64.64 -3.17 -24.48
CA PRO A 345 -64.55 -3.69 -23.11
C PRO A 345 -63.12 -3.74 -22.56
N THR A 346 -62.94 -3.47 -21.27
CA THR A 346 -61.65 -3.52 -20.54
C THR A 346 -60.92 -4.86 -20.66
N SER A 347 -61.64 -5.96 -20.91
CA SER A 347 -61.08 -7.30 -21.15
C SER A 347 -60.36 -7.45 -22.50
N GLU A 348 -60.68 -6.63 -23.50
CA GLU A 348 -60.08 -6.68 -24.85
C GLU A 348 -58.84 -5.79 -24.98
N LEU A 349 -58.58 -4.94 -23.98
CA LEU A 349 -57.57 -3.89 -24.05
C LEU A 349 -56.15 -4.32 -23.61
N SER A 350 -55.95 -5.58 -23.19
CA SER A 350 -54.64 -6.14 -22.81
C SER A 350 -53.78 -5.24 -21.89
N LEU A 351 -54.42 -4.53 -20.94
CA LEU A 351 -53.75 -3.69 -19.94
C LEU A 351 -53.73 -4.40 -18.59
N ILE A 352 -52.54 -4.54 -17.99
CA ILE A 352 -52.39 -5.01 -16.61
C ILE A 352 -52.79 -3.84 -15.68
N PRO A 353 -53.68 -4.05 -14.69
CA PRO A 353 -54.04 -3.00 -13.75
C PRO A 353 -52.81 -2.49 -12.99
N PHE A 354 -52.72 -1.18 -12.78
CA PHE A 354 -51.60 -0.58 -12.06
C PHE A 354 -51.54 -1.15 -10.63
N PRO A 355 -50.45 -1.84 -10.23
CA PRO A 355 -50.41 -2.62 -8.99
C PRO A 355 -50.11 -1.75 -7.76
N THR A 356 -51.03 -0.84 -7.44
CA THR A 356 -50.87 0.23 -6.43
C THR A 356 -50.52 -0.31 -5.05
N ASN A 357 -51.28 -1.30 -4.55
CA ASN A 357 -51.04 -1.89 -3.23
C ASN A 357 -49.65 -2.55 -3.15
N LEU A 358 -49.28 -3.37 -4.16
CA LEU A 358 -47.97 -4.01 -4.19
C LEU A 358 -46.83 -2.99 -4.16
N LEU A 359 -46.94 -1.91 -4.94
CA LEU A 359 -45.88 -0.90 -5.07
C LEU A 359 -45.76 0.02 -3.86
N PHE A 360 -46.88 0.50 -3.32
CA PHE A 360 -46.89 1.54 -2.27
C PHE A 360 -47.13 1.00 -0.86
N ASN A 361 -47.29 -0.31 -0.70
CA ASN A 361 -47.38 -0.98 0.59
C ASN A 361 -46.27 -2.03 0.73
N ASP A 362 -46.33 -3.09 -0.07
CA ASP A 362 -45.47 -4.28 0.14
C ASP A 362 -44.01 -4.04 -0.27
N TYR A 363 -43.79 -3.42 -1.43
CA TYR A 363 -42.47 -3.25 -2.02
C TYR A 363 -41.89 -1.84 -1.88
N LEU A 364 -42.58 -0.91 -1.21
CA LEU A 364 -42.15 0.50 -1.16
C LEU A 364 -40.73 0.66 -0.60
N ASN A 365 -40.42 -0.03 0.49
CA ASN A 365 -39.11 0.00 1.15
C ASN A 365 -38.00 -0.71 0.36
N SER A 366 -38.35 -1.38 -0.73
CA SER A 366 -37.39 -2.03 -1.63
C SER A 366 -36.88 -1.09 -2.73
N PHE A 367 -37.44 0.10 -2.86
CA PHE A 367 -36.97 1.16 -3.76
C PHE A 367 -36.04 2.12 -3.02
N ASP A 368 -35.11 2.73 -3.75
CA ASP A 368 -34.24 3.81 -3.23
C ASP A 368 -34.77 5.19 -3.63
N LEU A 369 -35.38 5.29 -4.81
CA LEU A 369 -35.83 6.55 -5.41
C LEU A 369 -37.21 6.40 -6.06
N ILE A 370 -38.10 7.33 -5.76
CA ILE A 370 -39.40 7.48 -6.41
C ILE A 370 -39.41 8.76 -7.25
N VAL A 371 -39.77 8.61 -8.53
CA VAL A 371 -39.83 9.69 -9.53
C VAL A 371 -41.28 9.87 -9.97
N PHE A 372 -41.87 11.02 -9.68
CA PHE A 372 -43.15 11.42 -10.25
C PHE A 372 -42.87 12.41 -11.39
N GLN A 373 -43.27 12.06 -12.61
CA GLN A 373 -43.06 12.91 -13.79
C GLN A 373 -44.40 13.15 -14.49
N ASN A 374 -44.79 14.43 -14.55
CA ASN A 374 -46.03 14.88 -15.17
C ASN A 374 -47.22 13.96 -14.81
N PHE A 375 -47.41 13.67 -13.52
CA PHE A 375 -48.27 12.60 -13.03
C PHE A 375 -49.29 13.10 -12.00
N SER A 376 -50.57 12.81 -12.21
CA SER A 376 -51.66 13.11 -11.26
C SER A 376 -52.00 11.87 -10.43
N TYR A 377 -51.96 11.99 -9.10
CA TYR A 377 -52.19 10.86 -8.21
C TYR A 377 -53.67 10.45 -8.09
N LYS A 378 -54.61 11.38 -8.28
CA LYS A 378 -56.04 11.20 -7.96
C LYS A 378 -56.69 9.95 -8.57
N PRO A 379 -56.42 9.57 -9.83
CA PRO A 379 -57.08 8.40 -10.43
C PRO A 379 -56.48 7.06 -10.00
N PHE A 380 -55.30 7.06 -9.36
CA PHE A 380 -54.47 5.86 -9.21
C PHE A 380 -54.00 5.60 -7.79
N ILE A 381 -53.85 6.63 -6.95
CA ILE A 381 -53.21 6.51 -5.64
C ILE A 381 -54.16 7.08 -4.58
N ASP A 382 -54.62 6.22 -3.68
CA ASP A 382 -55.35 6.63 -2.49
C ASP A 382 -54.49 7.48 -1.57
N LYS A 383 -55.13 8.36 -0.79
CA LYS A 383 -54.42 9.25 0.15
C LYS A 383 -53.52 8.50 1.13
N GLY A 384 -53.90 7.29 1.57
CA GLY A 384 -53.09 6.48 2.47
C GLY A 384 -51.73 6.07 1.89
N TYR A 385 -51.65 5.84 0.57
CA TYR A 385 -50.36 5.54 -0.07
C TYR A 385 -49.45 6.77 -0.17
N LEU A 386 -50.01 7.98 -0.25
CA LEU A 386 -49.22 9.21 -0.15
C LEU A 386 -48.53 9.32 1.22
N THR A 387 -49.23 8.94 2.28
CA THR A 387 -48.65 8.85 3.63
C THR A 387 -47.52 7.82 3.70
N ASN A 388 -47.66 6.67 3.04
CA ASN A 388 -46.59 5.68 2.97
C ASN A 388 -45.35 6.23 2.25
N ILE A 389 -45.53 6.94 1.13
CA ILE A 389 -44.43 7.60 0.39
C ILE A 389 -43.74 8.64 1.29
N LYS A 390 -44.51 9.44 2.03
CA LYS A 390 -43.94 10.40 3.00
C LYS A 390 -43.08 9.69 4.05
N ASN A 391 -43.60 8.65 4.69
CA ASN A 391 -42.87 7.88 5.70
C ASN A 391 -41.59 7.23 5.13
N PHE A 392 -41.65 6.74 3.89
CA PHE A 392 -40.50 6.20 3.17
C PHE A 392 -39.40 7.27 3.00
N VAL A 393 -39.75 8.47 2.53
CA VAL A 393 -38.79 9.56 2.36
C VAL A 393 -38.24 10.02 3.70
N GLU A 394 -39.08 10.21 4.72
CA GLU A 394 -38.63 10.61 6.05
C GLU A 394 -37.67 9.61 6.69
N SER A 395 -37.81 8.32 6.36
CA SER A 395 -36.95 7.23 6.83
C SER A 395 -35.59 7.17 6.12
N GLY A 396 -35.44 7.79 4.95
CA GLY A 396 -34.18 7.83 4.19
C GLY A 396 -34.32 7.64 2.69
N GLY A 397 -35.52 7.31 2.19
CA GLY A 397 -35.81 7.21 0.76
C GLY A 397 -35.69 8.53 0.03
N ALA A 398 -35.50 8.47 -1.29
CA ALA A 398 -35.40 9.66 -2.13
C ALA A 398 -36.67 9.88 -2.95
N PHE A 399 -37.02 11.16 -3.17
CA PHE A 399 -38.18 11.54 -3.96
C PHE A 399 -37.86 12.69 -4.91
N VAL A 400 -38.31 12.58 -6.16
CA VAL A 400 -38.24 13.67 -7.12
C VAL A 400 -39.57 13.86 -7.83
N MET A 401 -39.98 15.12 -7.95
CA MET A 401 -41.14 15.51 -8.76
C MET A 401 -40.68 16.39 -9.92
N ILE A 402 -40.97 15.93 -11.13
CA ILE A 402 -40.68 16.61 -12.39
C ILE A 402 -41.97 17.23 -12.91
N GLY A 403 -41.85 18.44 -13.46
CA GLY A 403 -42.94 19.28 -13.90
C GLY A 403 -43.74 18.74 -15.08
N GLY A 404 -44.62 19.61 -15.56
CA GLY A 404 -45.63 19.33 -16.58
C GLY A 404 -47.04 19.68 -16.09
N GLU A 405 -48.00 19.64 -17.01
CA GLU A 405 -49.41 19.99 -16.78
C GLU A 405 -50.08 19.24 -15.63
N LEU A 406 -49.74 17.96 -15.43
CA LEU A 406 -50.32 17.08 -14.42
C LEU A 406 -49.50 17.00 -13.13
N SER A 407 -48.46 17.84 -12.97
CA SER A 407 -47.63 17.90 -11.75
C SER A 407 -48.05 19.04 -10.82
N PHE A 408 -47.59 18.99 -9.56
CA PHE A 408 -47.80 20.03 -8.55
C PHE A 408 -49.29 20.43 -8.37
N GLN A 409 -49.64 21.69 -8.68
CA GLN A 409 -51.00 22.20 -8.57
C GLN A 409 -51.95 21.53 -9.59
N GLY A 410 -51.49 21.27 -10.82
CA GLY A 410 -52.28 20.60 -11.86
C GLY A 410 -52.56 19.12 -11.54
N GLY A 411 -51.64 18.46 -10.84
CA GLY A 411 -51.82 17.10 -10.30
C GLY A 411 -52.64 17.02 -9.01
N GLY A 412 -53.02 18.17 -8.43
CA GLY A 412 -53.80 18.26 -7.20
C GLY A 412 -53.04 17.90 -5.92
N TYR A 413 -51.71 18.06 -5.90
CA TYR A 413 -50.85 17.73 -4.75
C TYR A 413 -50.90 18.77 -3.61
N ALA A 414 -51.60 19.88 -3.78
CA ALA A 414 -51.78 20.87 -2.73
C ALA A 414 -52.50 20.25 -1.52
N GLN A 415 -52.02 20.57 -0.32
CA GLN A 415 -52.53 20.06 0.96
C GLN A 415 -52.50 18.53 1.07
N THR A 416 -51.50 17.89 0.44
CA THR A 416 -51.27 16.44 0.54
C THR A 416 -49.97 16.14 1.29
N ASP A 417 -49.81 14.89 1.76
CA ASP A 417 -48.56 14.41 2.36
C ASP A 417 -47.35 14.54 1.42
N ILE A 418 -47.56 14.54 0.11
CA ILE A 418 -46.49 14.77 -0.87
C ILE A 418 -46.01 16.23 -0.81
N GLU A 419 -46.90 17.21 -0.65
CA GLU A 419 -46.46 18.61 -0.50
C GLU A 419 -45.55 18.80 0.72
N GLU A 420 -45.78 18.05 1.80
CA GLU A 420 -44.97 18.12 3.02
C GLU A 420 -43.50 17.70 2.79
N ILE A 421 -43.27 16.72 1.92
CA ILE A 421 -41.91 16.24 1.58
C ILE A 421 -41.25 17.05 0.46
N LEU A 422 -42.02 17.81 -0.33
CA LEU A 422 -41.48 18.67 -1.38
C LEU A 422 -40.67 19.84 -0.78
N PRO A 423 -39.56 20.24 -1.41
CA PRO A 423 -38.77 21.40 -0.98
C PRO A 423 -39.46 22.76 -1.26
N VAL A 424 -40.67 22.74 -1.80
CA VAL A 424 -41.49 23.91 -2.12
C VAL A 424 -42.87 23.76 -1.48
N HIS A 425 -43.51 24.90 -1.21
CA HIS A 425 -44.94 25.02 -0.96
C HIS A 425 -45.65 25.36 -2.27
N LEU A 426 -46.87 24.87 -2.43
CA LEU A 426 -47.72 25.25 -3.55
C LEU A 426 -48.54 26.49 -3.15
N GLU A 427 -48.68 27.46 -4.04
CA GLU A 427 -49.51 28.63 -3.77
C GLU A 427 -50.99 28.24 -3.59
N ASP A 428 -51.68 28.95 -2.68
CA ASP A 428 -53.12 28.74 -2.45
C ASP A 428 -53.96 29.01 -3.71
N LYS A 429 -53.51 29.97 -4.53
CA LYS A 429 -54.10 30.24 -5.84
C LYS A 429 -53.41 29.33 -6.88
N PRO A 430 -54.14 28.39 -7.52
CA PRO A 430 -53.58 27.55 -8.57
C PRO A 430 -53.05 28.39 -9.72
N GLN A 431 -51.81 28.14 -10.12
CA GLN A 431 -51.23 28.69 -11.34
C GLN A 431 -51.22 27.60 -12.42
N PRO A 432 -51.55 27.92 -13.68
CA PRO A 432 -51.45 26.96 -14.76
C PRO A 432 -49.97 26.66 -15.08
N PHE A 433 -49.74 25.52 -15.72
CA PHE A 433 -48.49 25.28 -16.44
C PHE A 433 -48.39 26.27 -17.61
N VAL A 434 -47.22 26.88 -17.79
CA VAL A 434 -46.98 27.89 -18.81
C VAL A 434 -46.02 27.35 -19.85
N ASP A 435 -46.52 27.17 -21.07
CA ASP A 435 -45.73 26.78 -22.24
C ASP A 435 -45.02 28.02 -22.83
N GLU A 436 -43.90 28.40 -22.21
CA GLU A 436 -43.03 29.48 -22.71
C GLU A 436 -41.55 29.07 -22.70
N SER A 437 -40.79 29.61 -23.65
CA SER A 437 -39.33 29.38 -23.71
C SER A 437 -38.59 30.26 -22.70
N PHE A 438 -37.58 29.71 -22.05
CA PHE A 438 -36.77 30.43 -21.08
C PHE A 438 -35.34 29.89 -20.92
N ASP A 439 -34.44 30.79 -20.55
CA ASP A 439 -33.09 30.47 -20.09
C ASP A 439 -33.06 30.13 -18.60
N ILE A 440 -32.33 29.06 -18.28
CA ILE A 440 -32.08 28.69 -16.89
C ILE A 440 -30.96 29.55 -16.32
N GLN A 441 -31.21 30.20 -15.19
CA GLN A 441 -30.20 30.99 -14.48
C GLN A 441 -29.79 30.27 -13.19
N LEU A 442 -28.51 29.90 -13.10
CA LEU A 442 -27.97 29.31 -11.88
C LEU A 442 -27.97 30.32 -10.72
N GLU A 443 -28.31 29.84 -9.53
CA GLU A 443 -28.12 30.64 -8.33
C GLU A 443 -26.63 30.77 -7.99
N ARG A 444 -26.23 31.98 -7.59
CA ARG A 444 -24.85 32.23 -7.11
C ARG A 444 -24.52 31.39 -5.87
N ASN A 445 -25.55 31.10 -5.07
CA ASN A 445 -25.48 30.29 -3.88
C ASN A 445 -26.72 29.37 -3.84
N PRO A 446 -26.59 28.05 -4.09
CA PRO A 446 -25.38 27.22 -4.02
C PRO A 446 -24.71 26.88 -5.37
N SER A 447 -23.65 27.58 -5.76
CA SER A 447 -22.90 27.28 -6.99
C SER A 447 -22.06 26.00 -6.95
N ARG A 448 -21.74 25.49 -5.75
CA ARG A 448 -20.92 24.27 -5.54
C ARG A 448 -21.74 23.00 -5.28
N HIS A 449 -23.05 23.05 -5.52
CA HIS A 449 -23.91 21.89 -5.31
C HIS A 449 -23.48 20.73 -6.24
N PRO A 450 -23.38 19.46 -5.77
CA PRO A 450 -22.88 18.34 -6.58
C PRO A 450 -23.64 18.13 -7.89
N ILE A 451 -24.95 18.38 -7.87
CA ILE A 451 -25.83 18.30 -9.06
C ILE A 451 -25.35 19.24 -10.19
N LEU A 452 -24.83 20.41 -9.84
CA LEU A 452 -24.41 21.43 -10.81
C LEU A 452 -23.02 21.19 -11.39
N GLN A 453 -22.30 20.18 -10.93
CA GLN A 453 -20.93 19.87 -11.35
C GLN A 453 -20.89 18.98 -12.60
N LEU A 454 -21.14 19.59 -13.76
CA LEU A 454 -21.07 18.96 -15.09
C LEU A 454 -19.62 18.79 -15.57
N GLU A 455 -18.68 19.60 -15.05
CA GLU A 455 -17.24 19.49 -15.30
C GLU A 455 -16.42 19.64 -14.02
N LYS A 456 -15.19 19.11 -14.02
CA LYS A 456 -14.30 19.17 -12.83
C LYS A 456 -13.82 20.60 -12.54
N GLU A 457 -13.48 21.35 -13.58
CA GLU A 457 -12.98 22.72 -13.47
C GLU A 457 -14.13 23.73 -13.42
N SER A 458 -14.10 24.65 -12.45
CA SER A 458 -15.16 25.65 -12.26
C SER A 458 -15.39 26.54 -13.49
N GLY A 459 -14.31 26.93 -14.18
CA GLY A 459 -14.39 27.77 -15.39
C GLY A 459 -14.92 27.02 -16.62
N ALA A 460 -14.64 25.72 -16.74
CA ALA A 460 -15.25 24.88 -17.76
C ALA A 460 -16.73 24.63 -17.47
N ASN A 461 -17.07 24.35 -16.20
CA ASN A 461 -18.45 24.10 -15.76
C ASN A 461 -19.37 25.29 -16.05
N SER A 462 -18.94 26.51 -15.72
CA SER A 462 -19.73 27.72 -15.95
C SER A 462 -20.02 27.94 -17.44
N ARG A 463 -19.02 27.75 -18.30
CA ARG A 463 -19.16 27.84 -19.77
C ARG A 463 -20.09 26.80 -20.35
N VAL A 464 -20.19 25.61 -19.74
CA VAL A 464 -21.15 24.59 -20.15
C VAL A 464 -22.57 25.06 -19.85
N TRP A 465 -22.82 25.54 -18.62
CA TRP A 465 -24.14 26.03 -18.20
C TRP A 465 -24.62 27.23 -19.04
N GLU A 466 -23.73 28.16 -19.40
CA GLU A 466 -24.04 29.30 -20.28
C GLU A 466 -24.39 28.88 -21.72
N LYS A 467 -23.95 27.71 -22.15
CA LYS A 467 -24.19 27.18 -23.51
C LYS A 467 -25.36 26.19 -23.55
N LEU A 468 -25.98 25.86 -22.42
CA LEU A 468 -27.10 24.93 -22.43
C LEU A 468 -28.28 25.56 -23.19
N PRO A 469 -28.98 24.79 -24.03
CA PRO A 469 -30.13 25.30 -24.75
C PRO A 469 -31.25 25.77 -23.82
N GLU A 470 -32.03 26.72 -24.33
CA GLU A 470 -33.29 27.17 -23.74
C GLU A 470 -34.25 25.99 -23.45
N LEU A 471 -34.96 26.12 -22.34
CA LEU A 471 -36.02 25.22 -21.90
C LEU A 471 -37.38 25.79 -22.32
N ASN A 472 -38.42 24.98 -22.28
CA ASN A 472 -39.77 25.35 -22.65
C ASN A 472 -40.76 24.69 -21.68
N GLY A 473 -41.74 25.43 -21.20
CA GLY A 473 -42.71 24.86 -20.27
C GLY A 473 -42.24 24.91 -18.82
N ILE A 474 -42.98 25.62 -17.97
CA ILE A 474 -42.67 25.76 -16.54
C ILE A 474 -43.94 25.73 -15.67
N ASN A 475 -43.86 25.03 -14.54
CA ASN A 475 -44.85 25.12 -13.48
C ASN A 475 -44.59 26.36 -12.62
N LEU A 476 -45.55 27.29 -12.61
CA LEU A 476 -45.55 28.43 -11.71
C LEU A 476 -46.18 28.06 -10.35
N GLY A 477 -46.22 29.00 -9.41
CA GLY A 477 -46.87 28.80 -8.10
C GLY A 477 -46.07 27.95 -7.10
N LEU A 478 -44.76 27.80 -7.32
CA LEU A 478 -43.86 27.07 -6.43
C LEU A 478 -43.08 28.05 -5.52
N LYS A 479 -43.29 27.96 -4.21
CA LYS A 479 -42.62 28.79 -3.20
C LYS A 479 -41.59 27.97 -2.42
N PRO A 480 -40.27 28.20 -2.58
CA PRO A 480 -39.24 27.44 -1.87
C PRO A 480 -39.40 27.53 -0.35
N ARG A 481 -39.25 26.39 0.33
CA ARG A 481 -39.25 26.33 1.80
C ARG A 481 -37.99 27.02 2.37
N LYS A 482 -38.04 27.50 3.62
CA LYS A 482 -36.93 28.22 4.27
C LYS A 482 -35.59 27.45 4.29
N ASN A 483 -35.62 26.12 4.29
CA ASN A 483 -34.44 25.26 4.33
C ASN A 483 -34.15 24.57 2.98
N ALA A 484 -34.84 24.97 1.91
CA ALA A 484 -34.60 24.45 0.58
C ALA A 484 -33.48 25.25 -0.10
N ASN A 485 -32.73 24.58 -0.96
CA ASN A 485 -31.74 25.23 -1.80
C ASN A 485 -32.31 25.37 -3.21
N ILE A 486 -32.39 26.61 -3.70
CA ILE A 486 -32.73 26.88 -5.10
C ILE A 486 -31.43 26.76 -5.87
N LEU A 487 -31.33 25.81 -6.81
CA LEU A 487 -30.13 25.63 -7.62
C LEU A 487 -30.18 26.49 -8.88
N ALA A 488 -31.37 26.63 -9.46
CA ALA A 488 -31.61 27.38 -10.66
C ALA A 488 -33.01 27.98 -10.70
N SER A 489 -33.14 29.12 -11.38
CA SER A 489 -34.36 29.89 -11.49
C SER A 489 -34.57 30.39 -12.93
N PHE A 490 -35.80 30.74 -13.24
CA PHE A 490 -36.22 31.48 -14.42
C PHE A 490 -36.58 32.90 -14.01
N VAL A 491 -36.05 33.91 -14.70
CA VAL A 491 -36.33 35.33 -14.42
C VAL A 491 -37.19 35.91 -15.54
N LYS A 492 -38.36 36.45 -15.18
CA LYS A 492 -39.29 37.10 -16.12
C LYS A 492 -39.65 38.48 -15.59
N GLY A 493 -39.11 39.51 -16.24
CA GLY A 493 -39.27 40.89 -15.77
C GLY A 493 -38.65 41.09 -14.39
N ARG A 494 -39.49 41.35 -13.37
CA ARG A 494 -39.05 41.47 -11.96
C ARG A 494 -39.27 40.18 -11.16
N ASP A 495 -40.01 39.23 -11.71
CA ASP A 495 -40.37 38.00 -11.01
C ASP A 495 -39.31 36.91 -11.25
N LYS A 496 -39.12 36.08 -10.25
CA LYS A 496 -38.14 35.00 -10.25
C LYS A 496 -38.80 33.70 -9.80
N TYR A 497 -38.83 32.73 -10.70
CA TYR A 497 -39.50 31.45 -10.52
C TYR A 497 -38.46 30.34 -10.32
N PRO A 498 -38.58 29.49 -9.30
CA PRO A 498 -37.62 28.42 -9.07
C PRO A 498 -37.80 27.28 -10.09
N VAL A 499 -36.71 26.84 -10.71
CA VAL A 499 -36.72 25.73 -11.68
C VAL A 499 -36.19 24.45 -11.07
N LEU A 500 -35.06 24.53 -10.37
CA LEU A 500 -34.45 23.39 -9.67
C LEU A 500 -34.36 23.71 -8.19
N VAL A 501 -35.06 22.93 -7.36
CA VAL A 501 -35.06 23.11 -5.91
C VAL A 501 -34.75 21.81 -5.21
N THR A 502 -33.79 21.82 -4.30
CA THR A 502 -33.42 20.67 -3.49
C THR A 502 -33.78 20.88 -2.03
N GLY A 503 -34.12 19.79 -1.35
CA GLY A 503 -34.39 19.81 0.09
C GLY A 503 -34.28 18.43 0.71
N ARG A 504 -34.74 18.35 1.96
CA ARG A 504 -34.74 17.12 2.75
C ARG A 504 -36.04 17.04 3.53
N ALA A 505 -36.57 15.83 3.64
CA ALA A 505 -37.65 15.47 4.53
C ALA A 505 -37.16 14.32 5.41
N GLY A 506 -37.17 14.52 6.74
CA GLY A 506 -36.53 13.59 7.68
C GLY A 506 -35.06 13.30 7.36
N LYS A 507 -34.74 12.02 7.12
CA LYS A 507 -33.42 11.52 6.69
C LYS A 507 -33.25 11.51 5.17
N GLY A 508 -34.34 11.48 4.39
CA GLY A 508 -34.32 11.43 2.93
C GLY A 508 -34.05 12.78 2.26
N ARG A 509 -33.84 12.72 0.95
CA ARG A 509 -33.60 13.88 0.08
C ARG A 509 -34.76 14.00 -0.92
N SER A 510 -35.19 15.23 -1.14
CA SER A 510 -36.25 15.56 -2.11
C SER A 510 -35.80 16.61 -3.11
N LEU A 511 -36.31 16.52 -4.34
CA LEU A 511 -35.95 17.42 -5.42
C LEU A 511 -37.17 17.77 -6.27
N VAL A 512 -37.22 19.02 -6.72
CA VAL A 512 -38.20 19.54 -7.67
C VAL A 512 -37.49 20.00 -8.93
N VAL A 513 -37.98 19.52 -10.07
CA VAL A 513 -37.70 20.05 -11.39
C VAL A 513 -39.00 20.65 -11.90
N ALA A 514 -39.10 21.97 -12.01
CA ALA A 514 -40.35 22.67 -12.33
C ALA A 514 -40.70 22.69 -13.83
N THR A 515 -40.00 21.91 -14.65
CA THR A 515 -40.12 21.87 -16.12
C THR A 515 -40.07 20.43 -16.60
N ASP A 516 -40.66 20.16 -17.76
CA ASP A 516 -40.62 18.89 -18.48
C ASP A 516 -39.89 19.01 -19.83
N SER A 517 -38.89 19.91 -19.92
CA SER A 517 -38.11 20.09 -21.16
C SER A 517 -36.62 19.87 -21.01
N LEU A 518 -36.14 19.19 -19.96
CA LEU A 518 -34.70 18.96 -19.76
C LEU A 518 -34.08 18.13 -20.89
N TRP A 519 -34.90 17.29 -21.55
CA TRP A 519 -34.48 16.56 -22.76
C TRP A 519 -33.89 17.43 -23.88
N ASN A 520 -34.27 18.72 -23.96
CA ASN A 520 -33.74 19.66 -24.94
C ASN A 520 -32.22 19.78 -24.85
N TRP A 521 -31.64 19.67 -23.64
CA TRP A 521 -30.19 19.73 -23.43
C TRP A 521 -29.46 18.59 -24.14
N ASN A 522 -30.07 17.41 -24.23
CA ASN A 522 -29.51 16.31 -25.00
C ASN A 522 -29.79 16.48 -26.49
N PHE A 523 -31.07 16.66 -26.84
CA PHE A 523 -31.53 16.62 -28.23
C PHE A 523 -30.84 17.68 -29.11
N ARG A 524 -30.82 18.95 -28.68
CA ARG A 524 -30.18 20.02 -29.47
C ARG A 524 -28.66 19.85 -29.54
N GLN A 525 -28.02 19.47 -28.43
CA GLN A 525 -26.57 19.30 -28.39
C GLN A 525 -26.09 18.15 -29.30
N VAL A 526 -26.85 17.05 -29.37
CA VAL A 526 -26.57 15.96 -30.32
C VAL A 526 -26.89 16.39 -31.76
N GLY A 527 -27.99 17.13 -31.98
CA GLY A 527 -28.36 17.66 -33.30
C GLY A 527 -27.31 18.60 -33.92
N GLU A 528 -26.56 19.33 -33.09
CA GLU A 528 -25.44 20.19 -33.50
C GLU A 528 -24.11 19.43 -33.72
N GLY A 529 -24.11 18.09 -33.65
CA GLY A 529 -22.92 17.25 -33.80
C GLY A 529 -22.09 17.09 -32.53
N GLY A 530 -22.59 17.54 -31.38
CA GLY A 530 -22.01 17.33 -30.06
C GLY A 530 -22.41 15.99 -29.43
N SER A 531 -22.32 15.90 -28.10
CA SER A 531 -22.74 14.71 -27.34
C SER A 531 -23.66 15.07 -26.19
N GLY A 532 -24.62 14.20 -25.86
CA GLY A 532 -25.54 14.35 -24.74
C GLY A 532 -24.90 14.25 -23.35
N ARG A 533 -23.57 14.22 -23.25
CA ARG A 533 -22.82 13.89 -22.03
C ARG A 533 -23.22 14.74 -20.81
N HIS A 534 -23.57 16.01 -21.02
CA HIS A 534 -23.92 16.93 -19.95
C HIS A 534 -25.29 16.63 -19.36
N TYR A 535 -26.26 16.26 -20.20
CA TYR A 535 -27.57 15.78 -19.76
C TYR A 535 -27.45 14.47 -18.96
N HIS A 536 -26.69 13.49 -19.47
CA HIS A 536 -26.44 12.24 -18.74
C HIS A 536 -25.75 12.48 -17.40
N ARG A 537 -24.75 13.36 -17.36
CA ARG A 537 -24.01 13.69 -16.13
C ARG A 537 -24.85 14.46 -15.12
N PHE A 538 -25.72 15.37 -15.58
CA PHE A 538 -26.67 16.07 -14.72
C PHE A 538 -27.57 15.07 -13.97
N TRP A 539 -28.18 14.13 -14.69
CA TRP A 539 -29.04 13.10 -14.09
C TRP A 539 -28.25 12.14 -13.20
N SER A 540 -27.03 11.75 -13.58
CA SER A 540 -26.16 10.91 -12.74
C SER A 540 -25.84 11.60 -11.41
N ASN A 541 -25.40 12.87 -11.45
CA ASN A 541 -25.14 13.66 -10.24
C ASN A 541 -26.40 13.86 -9.39
N LEU A 542 -27.56 14.04 -10.03
CA LEU A 542 -28.86 14.19 -9.38
C LEU A 542 -29.23 12.91 -8.63
N ILE A 543 -29.11 11.75 -9.26
CA ILE A 543 -29.38 10.44 -8.63
C ILE A 543 -28.40 10.21 -7.48
N SER A 544 -27.09 10.36 -7.71
CA SER A 544 -26.05 10.21 -6.68
C SER A 544 -26.29 11.11 -5.46
N TRP A 545 -26.77 12.34 -5.71
CA TRP A 545 -27.19 13.22 -4.63
C TRP A 545 -28.45 12.69 -3.95
N LEU A 546 -29.51 12.34 -4.67
CA LEU A 546 -30.76 11.86 -4.08
C LEU A 546 -30.57 10.64 -3.16
N ILE A 547 -29.72 9.68 -3.54
CA ILE A 547 -29.49 8.44 -2.78
C ILE A 547 -28.45 8.54 -1.65
N ASP A 548 -28.02 9.76 -1.31
CA ASP A 548 -26.99 10.06 -0.29
C ASP A 548 -25.66 9.31 -0.51
N GLU A 549 -25.13 9.27 -1.74
CA GLU A 549 -23.79 8.69 -1.96
C GLU A 549 -22.74 9.41 -1.09
N PRO A 550 -21.74 8.70 -0.54
CA PRO A 550 -20.74 9.28 0.38
C PRO A 550 -20.07 10.55 -0.15
N GLU A 551 -19.81 10.60 -1.46
CA GLU A 551 -19.19 11.74 -2.15
C GLU A 551 -20.07 13.00 -2.18
N THR A 552 -21.37 12.88 -1.91
CA THR A 552 -22.32 13.99 -1.91
C THR A 552 -22.68 14.47 -0.50
N ARG A 553 -22.07 13.89 0.55
CA ARG A 553 -22.34 14.27 1.94
C ARG A 553 -21.72 15.61 2.31
N LEU A 554 -22.36 16.29 3.27
CA LEU A 554 -21.93 17.60 3.76
C LEU A 554 -20.71 17.51 4.68
N LEU A 555 -20.52 16.39 5.37
CA LEU A 555 -19.35 16.09 6.17
C LEU A 555 -18.67 14.87 5.57
N LYS A 556 -17.42 15.03 5.15
CA LYS A 556 -16.60 13.98 4.57
C LYS A 556 -15.36 13.79 5.42
N ILE A 557 -14.94 12.55 5.60
CA ILE A 557 -13.68 12.20 6.26
C ILE A 557 -12.98 11.21 5.35
N GLU A 558 -11.77 11.54 4.95
CA GLU A 558 -10.96 10.76 4.04
C GLU A 558 -9.57 10.56 4.64
N THR A 559 -9.00 9.39 4.35
CA THR A 559 -7.62 9.05 4.65
C THR A 559 -6.88 8.87 3.34
N HIS A 560 -5.58 9.17 3.32
CA HIS A 560 -4.78 9.02 2.10
C HIS A 560 -4.61 7.54 1.69
N LYS A 561 -4.54 6.64 2.67
CA LYS A 561 -4.45 5.19 2.48
C LYS A 561 -5.55 4.48 3.28
N GLU A 562 -5.85 3.25 2.90
CA GLU A 562 -6.78 2.37 3.64
C GLU A 562 -6.04 1.42 4.61
N ARG A 563 -4.73 1.22 4.37
CA ARG A 563 -3.82 0.41 5.15
C ARG A 563 -2.58 1.23 5.47
N TYR A 564 -2.21 1.24 6.75
CA TYR A 564 -1.04 1.92 7.29
C TYR A 564 -0.20 0.93 8.10
N GLU A 565 1.09 1.20 8.22
CA GLU A 565 1.99 0.48 9.13
C GLU A 565 2.01 1.13 10.52
N GLU A 566 2.27 0.35 11.56
CA GLU A 566 2.52 0.88 12.90
C GLU A 566 3.68 1.88 12.87
N GLY A 567 3.48 3.09 13.41
CA GLY A 567 4.48 4.17 13.32
C GLY A 567 4.42 5.00 12.03
N GLU A 568 3.61 4.62 11.04
CA GLU A 568 3.38 5.42 9.82
C GLU A 568 2.44 6.61 10.09
N GLU A 569 2.77 7.80 9.57
CA GLU A 569 1.94 8.99 9.76
C GLU A 569 0.62 8.91 8.98
N VAL A 570 -0.51 8.97 9.68
CA VAL A 570 -1.85 8.97 9.08
C VAL A 570 -2.33 10.41 8.87
N LEU A 571 -2.55 10.79 7.59
CA LEU A 571 -3.16 12.06 7.23
C LEU A 571 -4.68 11.92 7.08
N LEU A 572 -5.42 12.55 7.99
CA LEU A 572 -6.87 12.68 7.94
C LEU A 572 -7.24 14.01 7.27
N ARG A 573 -8.13 13.96 6.28
CA ARG A 573 -8.75 15.14 5.68
C ARG A 573 -10.25 15.13 5.97
N VAL A 574 -10.73 16.21 6.56
CA VAL A 574 -12.14 16.44 6.83
C VAL A 574 -12.62 17.60 5.97
N SER A 575 -13.70 17.41 5.22
CA SER A 575 -14.34 18.49 4.47
C SER A 575 -15.75 18.72 5.01
N VAL A 576 -16.05 19.97 5.38
CA VAL A 576 -17.34 20.37 5.94
C VAL A 576 -17.98 21.44 5.06
N PHE A 577 -19.19 21.16 4.65
CA PHE A 577 -20.01 22.05 3.85
C PHE A 577 -21.26 22.48 4.63
N GLN A 578 -21.69 23.72 4.38
CA GLN A 578 -22.98 24.21 4.82
C GLN A 578 -24.12 23.52 4.05
N LEU A 579 -25.38 23.74 4.46
CA LEU A 579 -26.55 23.18 3.77
C LEU A 579 -26.62 23.55 2.28
N ASN A 580 -26.05 24.69 1.90
CA ASN A 580 -25.92 25.18 0.52
C ASN A 580 -24.63 24.68 -0.18
N TYR A 581 -23.95 23.66 0.34
CA TYR A 581 -22.70 23.11 -0.22
C TYR A 581 -21.53 24.10 -0.34
N ASN A 582 -21.62 25.30 0.23
CA ASN A 582 -20.44 26.15 0.36
C ASN A 582 -19.54 25.65 1.50
N PRO A 583 -18.22 25.86 1.39
CA PRO A 583 -17.28 25.67 2.49
C PRO A 583 -17.79 26.25 3.81
N TYR A 584 -17.86 25.42 4.86
CA TYR A 584 -18.08 25.93 6.21
C TYR A 584 -16.75 26.36 6.78
N VAL A 585 -16.44 27.66 6.77
CA VAL A 585 -15.22 28.23 7.36
C VAL A 585 -15.31 28.29 8.89
N GLY A 586 -14.27 27.82 9.59
CA GLY A 586 -14.19 27.86 11.05
C GLY A 586 -15.11 26.89 11.81
N ALA A 587 -15.65 25.86 11.13
CA ALA A 587 -16.42 24.79 11.75
C ALA A 587 -15.57 24.03 12.77
N LYS A 588 -16.09 23.83 13.99
CA LYS A 588 -15.43 23.03 15.03
C LYS A 588 -15.80 21.57 14.83
N VAL A 589 -14.88 20.79 14.29
CA VAL A 589 -15.06 19.34 14.11
C VAL A 589 -14.45 18.61 15.30
N ARG A 590 -15.28 17.84 16.02
CA ARG A 590 -14.81 16.91 17.05
C ARG A 590 -14.49 15.58 16.39
N LEU A 591 -13.22 15.18 16.45
CA LEU A 591 -12.79 13.86 16.01
C LEU A 591 -12.73 12.92 17.21
N THR A 592 -13.25 11.70 17.04
CA THR A 592 -13.09 10.61 17.99
C THR A 592 -12.49 9.43 17.22
N ILE A 593 -11.31 8.98 17.64
CA ILE A 593 -10.76 7.70 17.20
C ILE A 593 -11.25 6.65 18.19
N LYS A 594 -11.89 5.61 17.68
CA LYS A 594 -12.10 4.38 18.44
C LYS A 594 -11.03 3.37 18.01
N THR A 595 -10.19 2.98 18.95
CA THR A 595 -9.24 1.86 18.82
C THR A 595 -9.71 0.66 19.65
N ARG A 596 -8.95 -0.43 19.62
CA ARG A 596 -9.18 -1.62 20.44
C ARG A 596 -8.95 -1.37 21.94
N SER A 597 -8.02 -0.48 22.30
CA SER A 597 -7.70 -0.12 23.69
C SER A 597 -8.69 0.84 24.33
N GLY A 598 -9.54 1.49 23.52
CA GLY A 598 -10.62 2.36 23.98
C GLY A 598 -10.85 3.55 23.05
N ASP A 599 -11.79 4.41 23.42
CA ASP A 599 -12.05 5.64 22.69
C ASP A 599 -10.98 6.68 23.04
N MET A 600 -10.18 7.07 22.05
CA MET A 600 -9.32 8.25 22.15
C MET A 600 -10.03 9.46 21.54
N LYS A 601 -10.35 10.44 22.39
CA LYS A 601 -10.81 11.74 21.90
C LYS A 601 -9.65 12.46 21.23
N LEU A 602 -9.77 12.67 19.92
CA LEU A 602 -8.84 13.49 19.17
C LEU A 602 -9.12 14.98 19.39
N ALA A 603 -8.16 15.78 18.96
CA ALA A 603 -8.23 17.23 18.90
C ALA A 603 -9.51 17.74 18.21
N THR A 604 -9.99 18.90 18.65
CA THR A 604 -11.03 19.65 17.93
C THR A 604 -10.36 20.43 16.80
N LEU A 605 -10.74 20.14 15.56
CA LEU A 605 -10.22 20.84 14.39
C LEU A 605 -11.08 22.06 14.04
N LYS A 606 -10.45 23.07 13.43
CA LYS A 606 -11.15 24.19 12.79
C LYS A 606 -10.89 24.12 11.29
N THR A 607 -11.95 24.24 10.50
CA THR A 607 -11.84 24.26 9.04
C THR A 607 -11.27 25.58 8.52
N ASN A 608 -10.50 25.49 7.44
CA ASN A 608 -9.91 26.62 6.71
C ASN A 608 -10.93 27.31 5.78
N GLU A 609 -10.47 28.25 4.96
CA GLU A 609 -11.31 28.99 3.99
C GLU A 609 -11.98 28.10 2.93
N SER A 610 -11.41 26.92 2.66
CA SER A 610 -12.01 25.91 1.77
C SER A 610 -12.95 24.95 2.48
N GLY A 611 -13.19 25.13 3.79
CA GLY A 611 -14.06 24.24 4.58
C GLY A 611 -13.38 22.92 4.93
N GLU A 612 -12.06 22.86 4.78
CA GLU A 612 -11.27 21.66 5.02
C GLU A 612 -10.44 21.78 6.30
N ALA A 613 -10.27 20.67 7.00
CA ALA A 613 -9.34 20.55 8.09
C ALA A 613 -8.50 19.29 7.89
N SER A 614 -7.23 19.35 8.25
CA SER A 614 -6.35 18.19 8.26
C SER A 614 -5.83 17.92 9.66
N HIS A 615 -5.63 16.64 9.96
CA HIS A 615 -4.99 16.20 11.18
C HIS A 615 -4.04 15.06 10.87
N ARG A 616 -2.88 15.10 11.51
CA ARG A 616 -1.88 14.05 11.42
C ARG A 616 -1.69 13.46 12.79
N PHE A 617 -1.67 12.14 12.83
CA PHE A 617 -1.35 11.41 14.04
C PHE A 617 -0.61 10.13 13.65
N ILE A 618 0.16 9.60 14.57
CA ILE A 618 0.89 8.34 14.38
C ILE A 618 0.18 7.29 15.24
N PRO A 619 -0.35 6.22 14.63
CA PRO A 619 -0.95 5.13 15.38
C PRO A 619 0.14 4.38 16.15
N THR A 620 -0.06 4.21 17.45
CA THR A 620 0.86 3.54 18.38
C THR A 620 0.49 2.08 18.64
N GLU A 621 -0.66 1.64 18.12
CA GLU A 621 -1.18 0.30 18.31
C GLU A 621 -1.65 -0.24 16.97
N GLU A 622 -1.46 -1.54 16.76
CA GLU A 622 -2.08 -2.25 15.66
C GLU A 622 -3.58 -2.47 15.84
N GLY A 623 -4.22 -2.73 14.71
CA GLY A 623 -5.63 -2.97 14.59
C GLY A 623 -6.31 -1.85 13.84
N PHE A 624 -7.63 -1.87 13.92
CA PHE A 624 -8.44 -0.95 13.16
C PHE A 624 -8.78 0.31 13.92
N TYR A 625 -8.82 1.39 13.17
CA TYR A 625 -9.13 2.72 13.67
C TYR A 625 -10.43 3.16 13.03
N SER A 626 -11.45 3.34 13.86
CA SER A 626 -12.73 3.89 13.44
C SER A 626 -12.77 5.36 13.82
N ILE A 627 -12.83 6.24 12.81
CA ILE A 627 -12.83 7.68 13.04
C ILE A 627 -14.22 8.21 12.82
N LYS A 628 -14.76 8.78 13.89
CA LYS A 628 -16.02 9.51 13.89
C LYS A 628 -15.74 10.99 13.96
N ALA A 629 -16.20 11.74 12.96
CA ALA A 629 -16.25 13.19 13.02
C ALA A 629 -17.68 13.63 13.33
N GLU A 630 -17.79 14.53 14.29
CA GLU A 630 -19.04 15.21 14.60
C GLU A 630 -18.85 16.72 14.46
N THR A 631 -19.80 17.39 13.82
CA THR A 631 -19.85 18.84 13.76
C THR A 631 -21.29 19.32 13.87
N GLU A 632 -21.47 20.53 14.38
CA GLU A 632 -22.77 21.20 14.42
C GLU A 632 -22.78 22.29 13.35
N THR A 633 -23.67 22.14 12.38
CA THR A 633 -23.88 23.12 11.31
C THR A 633 -25.25 23.75 11.49
N GLY A 634 -25.29 24.96 12.06
CA GLY A 634 -26.53 25.63 12.45
C GLY A 634 -27.24 24.88 13.59
N LYS A 635 -28.47 24.40 13.35
CA LYS A 635 -29.27 23.61 14.31
C LYS A 635 -29.12 22.09 14.15
N ARG A 636 -28.22 21.62 13.28
CA ARG A 636 -28.16 20.20 12.87
C ARG A 636 -26.81 19.60 13.21
N LYS A 637 -26.84 18.43 13.85
CA LYS A 637 -25.66 17.59 14.08
C LYS A 637 -25.36 16.80 12.81
N LEU A 638 -24.14 16.93 12.29
CA LEU A 638 -23.61 16.14 11.19
C LEU A 638 -22.63 15.13 11.76
N GLU A 639 -22.71 13.90 11.27
CA GLU A 639 -21.83 12.80 11.64
C GLU A 639 -21.26 12.16 10.37
N GLY A 640 -19.96 11.89 10.41
CA GLY A 640 -19.23 11.16 9.39
C GLY A 640 -18.42 10.08 10.06
N LYS A 641 -18.28 8.93 9.38
CA LYS A 641 -17.47 7.81 9.84
C LYS A 641 -16.57 7.36 8.70
N THR A 642 -15.30 7.11 9.00
CA THR A 642 -14.37 6.41 8.11
C THR A 642 -13.56 5.42 8.92
N GLU A 643 -13.08 4.37 8.27
CA GLU A 643 -12.29 3.33 8.92
C GLU A 643 -11.08 2.99 8.07
N PHE A 644 -9.98 2.66 8.74
CA PHE A 644 -8.75 2.17 8.13
C PHE A 644 -8.08 1.18 9.08
N SER A 645 -7.10 0.49 8.55
CA SER A 645 -6.34 -0.55 9.25
C SER A 645 -4.91 -0.10 9.47
N VAL A 646 -4.41 -0.37 10.67
CA VAL A 646 -3.00 -0.25 11.00
C VAL A 646 -2.52 -1.66 11.29
N PHE A 647 -1.59 -2.16 10.50
CA PHE A 647 -1.01 -3.47 10.75
C PHE A 647 0.25 -3.27 11.58
N SER A 648 0.38 -4.00 12.69
CA SER A 648 1.72 -4.24 13.23
C SER A 648 2.35 -5.27 12.30
N GLU A 649 3.66 -5.15 12.23
CA GLU A 649 4.52 -6.00 11.48
C GLU A 649 4.65 -7.38 12.21
N THR A 650 3.56 -8.15 12.18
CA THR A 650 3.39 -9.48 12.80
C THR A 650 3.32 -10.60 11.76
N ALA A 651 3.64 -10.31 10.50
CA ALA A 651 3.68 -11.31 9.43
C ALA A 651 4.59 -12.51 9.80
N GLU A 652 5.69 -12.27 10.52
CA GLU A 652 6.55 -13.30 11.10
C GLU A 652 5.80 -14.22 12.09
N PHE A 653 4.87 -13.69 12.89
CA PHE A 653 4.04 -14.48 13.80
C PHE A 653 2.92 -15.25 13.09
N GLN A 654 2.59 -14.91 11.84
CA GLN A 654 1.68 -15.70 11.00
C GLN A 654 2.36 -16.94 10.43
N LYS A 655 3.69 -16.92 10.27
CA LYS A 655 4.52 -18.07 9.90
C LYS A 655 5.51 -18.42 11.02
N PRO A 656 5.05 -18.80 12.22
CA PRO A 656 5.92 -18.91 13.39
C PRO A 656 6.82 -20.15 13.36
N ARG A 657 6.67 -21.05 12.38
CA ARG A 657 7.45 -22.29 12.30
C ARG A 657 8.84 -22.02 11.75
N VAL A 658 9.82 -22.72 12.32
CA VAL A 658 11.21 -22.70 11.85
C VAL A 658 11.30 -23.35 10.47
N ASN A 659 11.95 -22.69 9.51
CA ASN A 659 12.13 -23.22 8.16
C ASN A 659 13.48 -23.96 8.05
N GLU A 660 13.48 -25.20 8.52
CA GLU A 660 14.64 -26.09 8.44
C GLU A 660 15.11 -26.32 6.99
N THR A 661 14.16 -26.44 6.05
CA THR A 661 14.47 -26.77 4.66
C THR A 661 15.29 -25.68 3.98
N LEU A 662 14.94 -24.41 4.23
CA LEU A 662 15.66 -23.25 3.70
C LEU A 662 17.07 -23.16 4.28
N LEU A 663 17.21 -23.19 5.61
CA LEU A 663 18.51 -23.07 6.28
C LEU A 663 19.48 -24.19 5.89
N ARG A 664 18.99 -25.42 5.81
CA ARG A 664 19.79 -26.57 5.38
C ARG A 664 20.29 -26.39 3.96
N ARG A 665 19.40 -25.96 3.07
CA ARG A 665 19.71 -25.86 1.65
C ARG A 665 20.57 -24.63 1.32
N ILE A 666 20.51 -23.54 2.10
CA ILE A 666 21.49 -22.44 2.07
C ILE A 666 22.90 -22.96 2.37
N ALA A 667 23.05 -23.80 3.41
CA ALA A 667 24.35 -24.39 3.75
C ALA A 667 24.83 -25.38 2.69
N GLU A 668 23.96 -26.28 2.20
CA GLU A 668 24.32 -27.28 1.19
C GLU A 668 24.77 -26.64 -0.14
N VAL A 669 24.05 -25.64 -0.64
CA VAL A 669 24.36 -24.98 -1.93
C VAL A 669 25.66 -24.17 -1.85
N SER A 670 25.94 -23.54 -0.70
CA SER A 670 27.17 -22.77 -0.48
C SER A 670 28.38 -23.63 -0.07
N GLY A 671 28.18 -24.92 0.23
CA GLY A 671 29.22 -25.82 0.72
C GLY A 671 29.57 -25.66 2.20
N GLY A 672 28.68 -25.08 3.00
CA GLY A 672 28.79 -24.99 4.46
C GLY A 672 28.07 -26.13 5.21
N ASN A 673 28.03 -26.01 6.54
CA ASN A 673 27.40 -26.99 7.44
C ASN A 673 26.11 -26.41 8.04
N TYR A 674 25.09 -27.25 8.18
CA TYR A 674 23.85 -26.96 8.89
C TYR A 674 23.86 -27.64 10.27
N GLU A 675 23.57 -26.88 11.33
CA GLU A 675 23.47 -27.40 12.70
C GLU A 675 22.31 -26.75 13.46
N VAL A 676 21.58 -27.53 14.26
CA VAL A 676 20.54 -27.01 15.17
C VAL A 676 21.19 -26.52 16.44
N LEU A 677 20.90 -25.27 16.84
CA LEU A 677 21.46 -24.68 18.05
C LEU A 677 20.93 -25.40 19.29
N THR A 678 21.87 -25.88 20.09
CA THR A 678 21.65 -26.45 21.41
C THR A 678 22.64 -25.83 22.40
N LYS A 679 22.45 -26.05 23.70
CA LYS A 679 23.40 -25.59 24.74
C LYS A 679 24.82 -26.19 24.59
N LYS A 680 24.99 -27.22 23.75
CA LYS A 680 26.27 -27.91 23.52
C LYS A 680 26.84 -27.67 22.12
N THR A 681 26.24 -26.78 21.33
CA THR A 681 26.71 -26.51 19.97
C THR A 681 28.09 -25.87 20.03
N ASP A 682 29.03 -26.42 19.26
CA ASP A 682 30.44 -26.00 19.20
C ASP A 682 30.71 -25.33 17.85
N PHE A 683 31.07 -24.05 17.90
CA PHE A 683 31.35 -23.27 16.68
C PHE A 683 32.66 -23.68 16.00
N SER A 684 33.53 -24.47 16.65
CA SER A 684 34.82 -24.89 16.08
C SER A 684 34.67 -25.77 14.82
N LYS A 685 33.49 -26.38 14.63
CA LYS A 685 33.15 -27.20 13.46
C LYS A 685 32.89 -26.40 12.18
N ALA A 686 32.73 -25.08 12.27
CA ALA A 686 32.66 -24.19 11.11
C ALA A 686 34.08 -23.98 10.55
N ASN A 687 34.44 -24.74 9.50
CA ASN A 687 35.78 -24.71 8.93
C ASN A 687 35.88 -23.67 7.80
N PHE A 688 36.69 -22.62 8.01
CA PHE A 688 36.95 -21.59 7.02
C PHE A 688 38.35 -21.74 6.41
N LYS A 689 38.44 -21.65 5.08
CA LYS A 689 39.75 -21.60 4.42
C LYS A 689 40.43 -20.27 4.74
N ASN A 690 41.74 -20.30 5.02
CA ASN A 690 42.53 -19.10 5.29
C ASN A 690 43.70 -18.95 4.31
N PRO A 691 43.45 -18.62 3.03
CA PRO A 691 44.53 -18.34 2.09
C PRO A 691 45.30 -17.08 2.50
N LYS A 692 46.63 -17.13 2.47
CA LYS A 692 47.45 -15.94 2.75
C LYS A 692 47.29 -14.93 1.61
N ILE A 693 46.79 -13.73 1.93
CA ILE A 693 46.71 -12.64 0.96
C ILE A 693 47.87 -11.68 1.21
N GLU A 694 48.83 -11.73 0.30
CA GLU A 694 49.97 -10.81 0.28
C GLU A 694 49.70 -9.71 -0.75
N ILE A 695 49.42 -8.50 -0.28
CA ILE A 695 49.35 -7.34 -1.18
C ILE A 695 50.79 -6.83 -1.39
N LYS A 696 51.22 -6.78 -2.65
CA LYS A 696 52.54 -6.25 -3.03
C LYS A 696 52.53 -4.73 -2.89
N THR A 697 53.08 -4.22 -1.80
CA THR A 697 53.31 -2.77 -1.64
C THR A 697 54.75 -2.45 -2.04
N SER A 698 54.92 -1.72 -3.15
CA SER A 698 56.13 -1.06 -3.67
C SER A 698 57.49 -1.75 -3.43
N SER A 699 58.13 -2.22 -4.50
CA SER A 699 59.52 -2.66 -4.48
C SER A 699 60.48 -1.46 -4.38
N LYS A 700 61.44 -1.53 -3.45
CA LYS A 700 62.56 -0.58 -3.40
C LYS A 700 63.77 -1.23 -4.07
N TYR A 701 64.20 -0.67 -5.20
CA TYR A 701 65.41 -1.07 -5.90
C TYR A 701 66.60 -0.29 -5.33
N VAL A 702 67.69 -0.99 -5.02
CA VAL A 702 68.98 -0.39 -4.68
C VAL A 702 69.98 -0.79 -5.74
N SER A 703 70.38 0.15 -6.58
CA SER A 703 71.34 -0.07 -7.67
C SER A 703 72.76 -0.21 -7.08
N LEU A 704 73.44 -1.32 -7.37
CA LEU A 704 74.80 -1.57 -6.87
C LEU A 704 75.88 -0.93 -7.76
N TRP A 705 75.57 -0.75 -9.04
CA TRP A 705 76.49 -0.25 -10.06
C TRP A 705 76.74 1.25 -10.00
N ASP A 706 75.73 2.05 -9.62
CA ASP A 706 75.80 3.52 -9.58
C ASP A 706 76.31 4.06 -8.23
N ASN A 707 77.25 3.35 -7.61
CA ASN A 707 77.84 3.80 -6.37
C ASN A 707 79.23 4.40 -6.60
N TRP A 708 79.50 5.54 -5.97
CA TRP A 708 80.76 6.28 -6.08
C TRP A 708 82.02 5.41 -5.86
N TRP A 709 81.94 4.41 -4.97
CA TRP A 709 83.06 3.53 -4.64
C TRP A 709 83.49 2.63 -5.80
N VAL A 710 82.58 2.23 -6.70
CA VAL A 710 82.90 1.42 -7.88
C VAL A 710 83.80 2.22 -8.83
N PHE A 711 83.47 3.50 -9.05
CA PHE A 711 84.27 4.40 -9.87
C PHE A 711 85.66 4.67 -9.26
N VAL A 712 85.72 4.86 -7.94
CA VAL A 712 86.99 5.03 -7.21
C VAL A 712 87.89 3.80 -7.33
N LEU A 713 87.34 2.58 -7.27
CA LEU A 713 88.10 1.35 -7.45
C LEU A 713 88.69 1.22 -8.86
N ILE A 714 87.90 1.54 -9.90
CA ILE A 714 88.36 1.53 -11.30
C ILE A 714 89.53 2.52 -11.48
N LEU A 715 89.36 3.76 -11.01
CA LEU A 715 90.39 4.79 -11.05
C LEU A 715 91.65 4.34 -10.31
N SER A 716 91.49 3.80 -9.10
CA SER A 716 92.61 3.29 -8.30
C SER A 716 93.38 2.20 -9.04
N PHE A 717 92.71 1.20 -9.63
CA PHE A 717 93.41 0.13 -10.36
C PHE A 717 94.11 0.62 -11.63
N LEU A 718 93.52 1.56 -12.37
CA LEU A 718 94.17 2.19 -13.51
C LEU A 718 95.38 3.03 -13.09
N SER A 719 95.28 3.79 -12.00
CA SER A 719 96.39 4.57 -11.45
C SER A 719 97.51 3.67 -10.93
N LEU A 720 97.19 2.57 -10.25
CA LEU A 720 98.17 1.57 -9.80
C LEU A 720 98.84 0.87 -10.99
N ASP A 721 98.09 0.51 -12.03
CA ASP A 721 98.65 -0.06 -13.25
C ASP A 721 99.62 0.92 -13.93
N TRP A 722 99.24 2.19 -14.06
CA TRP A 722 100.12 3.24 -14.61
C TRP A 722 101.37 3.45 -13.74
N PHE A 723 101.21 3.56 -12.42
CA PHE A 723 102.33 3.76 -11.50
C PHE A 723 103.32 2.58 -11.53
N ALA A 724 102.79 1.35 -11.54
CA ALA A 724 103.60 0.14 -11.65
C ALA A 724 104.37 0.10 -12.98
N ARG A 725 103.76 0.51 -14.10
CA ARG A 725 104.46 0.65 -15.39
C ARG A 725 105.57 1.71 -15.33
N ARG A 726 105.28 2.91 -14.81
CA ARG A 726 106.22 4.02 -14.76
C ARG A 726 107.45 3.70 -13.91
N LYS A 727 107.26 3.12 -12.72
CA LYS A 727 108.37 2.70 -11.84
C LYS A 727 109.24 1.60 -12.46
N SER A 728 108.69 0.83 -13.39
CA SER A 728 109.40 -0.24 -14.11
C SER A 728 110.09 0.19 -15.41
N GLY A 729 110.10 1.50 -15.74
CA GLY A 729 110.77 2.03 -16.94
C GLY A 729 110.03 1.75 -18.25
N LEU A 730 108.72 1.52 -18.20
CA LEU A 730 107.88 1.09 -19.33
C LEU A 730 106.82 2.14 -19.74
N SER A 731 107.14 3.42 -19.56
CA SER A 731 106.35 4.54 -20.08
C SER A 731 107.08 5.23 -21.22
#